data_AF-A0A956GWR3-F1
#
_entry.id   AF-A0A956GWR3-F1
#
_cell.length_a   1.000
_cell.length_b   1.000
_cell.length_c   1.000
_cell.angle_alpha   90.00
_cell.angle_beta   90.00
_cell.angle_gamma   90.00
#
_symmetry.space_group_name_H-M   'P 1'
#
loop_
_entity.id
_entity.type
_entity.pdbx_description
1 polymer ?
#
loop_
_entity_poly.entity_id
_entity_poly.type
_entity_poly.pdbx_seq_one_letter_code
_entity_poly.pdbx_strand_id
1 'polypeptide(L)'
;GDLLVSFTPNNEPDLLTYINHDSDSGTTTSPGTDWEVRGSGTTPLAGILDSAHGYLDDVMLDDLSASCRPYRVILVTDGAETCGGDPVAAATSLRNAGILVHVIGFATPDPTVIANLDAIADAGGTGTAILASDDAALSAAMADIIEESILVEACNGLDDDCDGRVDEDFPDLGLACDNGEAGSCFDTGVRVCATNGTGTVCDAPPGVAGVETCNGLDDDCDGLTDEDQGPSCTCNPVPEICNGADDDCDSIVDEGTLPGVGEDCGLDIGACVPGQLACVDGALSCENDVAPIDEICNGLDDDCDTFVDEIFEECYEFPTGCTIGGTCEGVCTTGVRTCDGNALGECVGDIGPSAELCNGLDDDCNGLTDDGLGLGDACDNGQDGVCHRDGVLICDGLGNVVCSAPTIPAGLEVCNGLDDDCDGNIDEDLGAPIGDSCGGGGACSVGTFECVDGAIECVGQQTGTPEVCNGLDEDCDLQIDEDLTGYGGDCIPTGIDPYTETGICRFGHLECVGGVDDCRDAITPEPEISCNGIDEDCDGMDDQTCPDGQGCVENGCRNPCAPGEFPCPFGFFCDDQGPGNRFCVPDPCAEIQCQPGFYCDRDTETCVDLCDGVNCPTGTTCTNGLCQDCFALGCATGEVCVRNTQTDLGECQPDLCFEVTCAPGEFCSDGACVPLTCDPECPTGQLCTDGVCADDPCAGVECAEGQICDPDDGRCHGDRCIDVTCPGGEACNPYTGECVPDPCAQIDCPAGYACVLLPDDSATCRVPPTPPSVTVFAGGGGCSTGRDGAGGLVPLLLGVGWLVTRRRSRGAR
;
A
#
# COMPACT_ATOMS: atom_id res chain seq x y z
N GLY A 1 27.93 -5.16 -11.46
CA GLY A 1 28.34 -6.52 -11.10
C GLY A 1 27.17 -7.13 -10.41
N ASP A 2 26.56 -8.12 -11.00
CA ASP A 2 25.13 -8.29 -10.81
C ASP A 2 24.94 -9.37 -9.76
N LEU A 3 24.11 -9.12 -8.74
CA LEU A 3 23.63 -10.20 -7.89
C LEU A 3 22.61 -11.00 -8.69
N LEU A 4 23.10 -11.86 -9.58
CA LEU A 4 22.30 -12.86 -10.26
C LEU A 4 21.94 -13.94 -9.24
N VAL A 5 20.86 -13.71 -8.49
CA VAL A 5 20.28 -14.76 -7.65
C VAL A 5 19.74 -15.82 -8.60
N SER A 6 20.37 -16.99 -8.65
CA SER A 6 19.84 -18.08 -9.47
C SER A 6 18.65 -18.70 -8.75
N PHE A 7 17.50 -18.74 -9.42
CA PHE A 7 16.29 -19.38 -8.91
C PHE A 7 16.52 -20.89 -8.82
N THR A 8 16.78 -21.35 -7.60
CA THR A 8 16.82 -22.78 -7.26
C THR A 8 15.64 -23.09 -6.33
N PRO A 9 15.11 -24.33 -6.31
CA PRO A 9 14.01 -24.67 -5.41
C PRO A 9 14.37 -24.40 -3.94
N ASN A 10 13.45 -23.77 -3.19
CA ASN A 10 13.55 -23.39 -1.76
C ASN A 10 14.45 -22.20 -1.38
N ASN A 11 14.70 -21.25 -2.28
CA ASN A 11 15.39 -19.99 -1.94
C ASN A 11 14.44 -18.84 -1.53
N GLU A 12 13.13 -19.11 -1.42
CA GLU A 12 12.12 -18.13 -0.99
C GLU A 12 12.46 -17.47 0.35
N PRO A 13 12.90 -18.19 1.41
CA PRO A 13 13.29 -17.54 2.66
C PRO A 13 14.45 -16.58 2.46
N ASP A 14 15.46 -16.94 1.65
CA ASP A 14 16.61 -16.07 1.37
C ASP A 14 16.20 -14.82 0.58
N LEU A 15 15.25 -14.96 -0.34
CA LEU A 15 14.66 -13.86 -1.12
C LEU A 15 13.82 -12.93 -0.25
N LEU A 16 12.94 -13.46 0.60
CA LEU A 16 12.13 -12.69 1.54
C LEU A 16 13.01 -11.98 2.58
N THR A 17 14.00 -12.68 3.13
CA THR A 17 14.98 -12.10 4.07
C THR A 17 15.82 -11.00 3.39
N TYR A 18 16.04 -11.07 2.07
CA TYR A 18 16.70 -10.01 1.30
C TYR A 18 15.77 -8.82 1.01
N ILE A 19 14.53 -9.07 0.54
CA ILE A 19 13.51 -8.05 0.26
C ILE A 19 13.18 -7.25 1.55
N ASN A 20 13.16 -7.93 2.69
CA ASN A 20 12.88 -7.33 3.99
C ASN A 20 14.13 -6.72 4.68
N HIS A 21 15.30 -6.72 4.02
CA HIS A 21 16.58 -6.26 4.59
C HIS A 21 17.07 -6.99 5.85
N ASP A 22 16.57 -8.20 6.11
CA ASP A 22 16.87 -9.00 7.30
C ASP A 22 18.14 -9.88 7.17
N SER A 23 18.80 -9.90 6.00
CA SER A 23 20.10 -10.58 5.83
C SER A 23 21.06 -9.87 4.87
N ASP A 24 22.29 -9.66 5.35
CA ASP A 24 23.46 -9.47 4.49
C ASP A 24 23.85 -10.85 3.93
N SER A 25 23.41 -11.18 2.72
CA SER A 25 23.87 -12.40 2.05
C SER A 25 25.39 -12.32 1.81
N GLY A 26 26.15 -12.91 2.73
CA GLY A 26 27.60 -12.82 2.77
C GLY A 26 28.25 -13.49 1.55
N THR A 27 29.04 -12.73 0.78
CA THR A 27 30.50 -12.90 0.64
C THR A 27 31.07 -11.90 -0.38
N THR A 28 31.95 -11.01 0.08
CA THR A 28 33.02 -10.31 -0.68
C THR A 28 32.79 -10.07 -2.17
N THR A 29 32.29 -8.92 -2.60
CA THR A 29 32.33 -8.52 -4.02
C THR A 29 32.62 -7.04 -4.23
N SER A 30 33.19 -6.76 -5.41
CA SER A 30 33.86 -5.54 -5.82
C SER A 30 32.95 -4.29 -5.93
N PRO A 31 33.54 -3.08 -5.83
CA PRO A 31 32.85 -1.81 -6.08
C PRO A 31 32.09 -1.79 -7.41
N GLY A 32 30.86 -1.27 -7.44
CA GLY A 32 30.03 -1.14 -8.66
C GLY A 32 29.04 -2.30 -8.90
N THR A 33 28.51 -2.89 -7.84
CA THR A 33 27.47 -3.93 -7.90
C THR A 33 26.12 -3.31 -7.51
N ASP A 34 25.18 -3.29 -8.46
CA ASP A 34 23.80 -2.84 -8.29
C ASP A 34 22.98 -4.01 -7.71
N TRP A 35 22.21 -3.73 -6.67
CA TRP A 35 21.50 -4.72 -5.84
C TRP A 35 20.00 -4.77 -6.19
N GLU A 36 19.69 -4.76 -7.48
CA GLU A 36 18.34 -4.91 -7.99
C GLU A 36 18.06 -6.36 -8.41
N VAL A 37 16.91 -6.90 -8.01
CA VAL A 37 16.42 -8.19 -8.51
C VAL A 37 15.93 -7.99 -9.94
N ARG A 38 16.71 -8.47 -10.92
CA ARG A 38 16.37 -8.36 -12.34
C ARG A 38 15.91 -9.70 -12.91
N GLY A 39 14.77 -9.70 -13.59
CA GLY A 39 14.36 -10.82 -14.43
C GLY A 39 15.40 -11.05 -15.53
N SER A 40 15.93 -12.26 -15.63
CA SER A 40 16.87 -12.61 -16.69
C SER A 40 16.67 -14.06 -17.14
N GLY A 41 16.86 -14.31 -18.44
CA GLY A 41 16.81 -15.64 -19.03
C GLY A 41 15.56 -15.92 -19.86
N THR A 42 15.09 -17.16 -19.78
CA THR A 42 13.95 -17.71 -20.54
C THR A 42 12.61 -17.46 -19.83
N THR A 43 11.52 -17.59 -20.57
CA THR A 43 10.13 -17.35 -20.15
C THR A 43 9.36 -18.68 -20.00
N PRO A 44 9.33 -19.32 -18.81
CA PRO A 44 8.65 -20.60 -18.54
C PRO A 44 7.17 -20.43 -18.15
N LEU A 45 6.34 -19.87 -19.03
CA LEU A 45 4.91 -19.62 -18.76
C LEU A 45 4.15 -20.86 -18.24
N ALA A 46 4.35 -22.03 -18.86
CA ALA A 46 3.67 -23.26 -18.44
C ALA A 46 4.09 -23.71 -17.04
N GLY A 47 5.38 -23.61 -16.73
CA GLY A 47 5.91 -24.00 -15.43
C GLY A 47 5.43 -23.08 -14.31
N ILE A 48 5.30 -21.78 -14.59
CA ILE A 48 4.77 -20.80 -13.63
C ILE A 48 3.29 -21.07 -13.35
N LEU A 49 2.48 -21.32 -14.40
CA LEU A 49 1.06 -21.65 -14.22
C LEU A 49 0.86 -22.97 -13.46
N ASP A 50 1.67 -24.00 -13.74
CA ASP A 50 1.64 -25.26 -12.99
C ASP A 50 2.06 -25.07 -11.53
N SER A 51 3.01 -24.16 -11.25
CA SER A 51 3.45 -23.84 -9.89
C SER A 51 2.38 -23.05 -9.13
N ALA A 52 1.73 -22.08 -9.78
CA ALA A 52 0.59 -21.36 -9.23
C ALA A 52 -0.56 -22.31 -8.88
N HIS A 53 -0.84 -23.30 -9.73
CA HIS A 53 -1.82 -24.33 -9.44
C HIS A 53 -1.45 -25.15 -8.19
N GLY A 54 -0.20 -25.59 -8.06
CA GLY A 54 0.25 -26.32 -6.88
C GLY A 54 0.17 -25.50 -5.59
N TYR A 55 0.51 -24.21 -5.64
CA TYR A 55 0.37 -23.30 -4.51
C TYR A 55 -1.11 -23.09 -4.14
N LEU A 56 -1.97 -22.83 -5.12
CA LEU A 56 -3.40 -22.60 -4.89
C LEU A 56 -4.12 -23.87 -4.43
N ASP A 57 -3.68 -25.06 -4.83
CA ASP A 57 -4.22 -26.32 -4.29
C ASP A 57 -4.08 -26.36 -2.75
N ASP A 58 -2.95 -25.93 -2.22
CA ASP A 58 -2.71 -25.88 -0.77
C ASP A 58 -3.52 -24.75 -0.10
N VAL A 59 -3.53 -23.54 -0.69
CA VAL A 59 -4.33 -22.41 -0.17
C VAL A 59 -5.82 -22.74 -0.13
N MET A 60 -6.37 -23.34 -1.19
CA MET A 60 -7.78 -23.70 -1.28
C MET A 60 -8.16 -24.85 -0.34
N LEU A 61 -7.20 -25.70 0.05
CA LEU A 61 -7.44 -26.76 1.02
C LEU A 61 -7.59 -26.23 2.45
N ASP A 62 -6.89 -25.14 2.76
CA ASP A 62 -6.86 -24.52 4.09
C ASP A 62 -7.85 -23.33 4.24
N ASP A 63 -8.48 -22.89 3.15
CA ASP A 63 -9.46 -21.80 3.16
C ASP A 63 -10.89 -22.31 3.45
N LEU A 64 -11.40 -21.97 4.63
CA LEU A 64 -12.74 -22.34 5.08
C LEU A 64 -13.87 -21.71 4.25
N SER A 65 -13.58 -20.61 3.55
CA SER A 65 -14.50 -19.90 2.67
C SER A 65 -14.28 -20.27 1.19
N ALA A 66 -13.46 -21.29 0.88
CA ALA A 66 -13.14 -21.70 -0.49
C ALA A 66 -14.36 -22.03 -1.38
N SER A 67 -15.53 -22.33 -0.78
CA SER A 67 -16.76 -22.56 -1.52
C SER A 67 -17.42 -21.30 -2.09
N CYS A 68 -17.09 -20.15 -1.53
CA CYS A 68 -17.66 -18.85 -1.87
C CYS A 68 -16.58 -17.93 -2.47
N ARG A 69 -15.34 -17.97 -1.96
CA ARG A 69 -14.25 -17.10 -2.37
C ARG A 69 -13.69 -17.47 -3.75
N PRO A 70 -13.65 -16.55 -4.73
CA PRO A 70 -13.07 -16.81 -6.03
C PRO A 70 -11.54 -16.78 -5.99
N TYR A 71 -10.91 -17.76 -6.63
CA TYR A 71 -9.47 -17.76 -6.85
C TYR A 71 -9.15 -17.37 -8.29
N ARG A 72 -8.16 -16.50 -8.46
CA ARG A 72 -7.74 -15.98 -9.76
C ARG A 72 -6.22 -15.99 -9.85
N VAL A 73 -5.71 -16.21 -11.05
CA VAL A 73 -4.28 -16.08 -11.38
C VAL A 73 -4.14 -14.98 -12.40
N ILE A 74 -3.27 -14.02 -12.14
CA ILE A 74 -2.89 -12.98 -13.10
C ILE A 74 -1.49 -13.29 -13.61
N LEU A 75 -1.40 -13.67 -14.87
CA LEU A 75 -0.14 -13.93 -15.56
C LEU A 75 0.32 -12.66 -16.29
N VAL A 76 1.37 -12.02 -15.79
CA VAL A 76 2.02 -10.89 -16.46
C VAL A 76 3.26 -11.40 -17.21
N THR A 77 3.38 -11.10 -18.51
CA THR A 77 4.51 -11.56 -19.33
C THR A 77 4.87 -10.58 -20.44
N ASP A 78 6.17 -10.46 -20.72
CA ASP A 78 6.74 -9.66 -21.82
C ASP A 78 7.02 -10.46 -23.10
N GLY A 79 6.67 -11.76 -23.10
CA GLY A 79 7.06 -12.65 -24.18
C GLY A 79 6.32 -13.99 -24.21
N ALA A 80 6.64 -14.79 -25.23
CA ALA A 80 6.11 -16.13 -25.40
C ALA A 80 6.90 -17.17 -24.59
N GLU A 81 6.27 -18.32 -24.36
CA GLU A 81 6.90 -19.50 -23.76
C GLU A 81 8.16 -19.94 -24.53
N THR A 82 9.30 -20.06 -23.83
CA THR A 82 10.60 -20.42 -24.45
C THR A 82 11.27 -21.66 -23.85
N CYS A 83 10.69 -22.28 -22.81
CA CYS A 83 11.16 -23.52 -22.20
C CYS A 83 10.49 -24.78 -22.77
N GLY A 84 9.55 -24.65 -23.72
CA GLY A 84 8.92 -25.78 -24.41
C GLY A 84 7.80 -26.48 -23.63
N GLY A 85 7.26 -25.82 -22.60
CA GLY A 85 6.01 -26.21 -21.95
C GLY A 85 4.76 -25.90 -22.77
N ASP A 86 3.59 -26.32 -22.29
CA ASP A 86 2.29 -26.02 -22.90
C ASP A 86 1.45 -25.15 -21.95
N PRO A 87 1.56 -23.80 -22.04
CA PRO A 87 0.88 -22.89 -21.12
C PRO A 87 -0.64 -22.90 -21.30
N VAL A 88 -1.14 -23.27 -22.48
CA VAL A 88 -2.59 -23.41 -22.73
C VAL A 88 -3.14 -24.59 -21.95
N ALA A 89 -2.41 -25.71 -21.90
CA ALA A 89 -2.79 -26.86 -21.08
C ALA A 89 -2.70 -26.57 -19.57
N ALA A 90 -1.68 -25.81 -19.13
CA ALA A 90 -1.55 -25.39 -17.74
C ALA A 90 -2.72 -24.46 -17.31
N ALA A 91 -3.04 -23.44 -18.12
CA ALA A 91 -4.20 -22.57 -17.88
C ALA A 91 -5.54 -23.34 -17.89
N THR A 92 -5.68 -24.33 -18.77
CA THR A 92 -6.87 -25.22 -18.77
C THR A 92 -6.98 -26.00 -17.45
N SER A 93 -5.85 -26.39 -16.85
CA SER A 93 -5.83 -27.15 -15.60
C SER A 93 -6.30 -26.29 -14.42
N LEU A 94 -5.79 -25.05 -14.32
CA LEU A 94 -6.27 -24.04 -13.36
C LEU A 94 -7.78 -23.78 -13.52
N ARG A 95 -8.24 -23.56 -14.76
CA ARG A 95 -9.67 -23.36 -15.03
C ARG A 95 -10.53 -24.55 -14.59
N ASN A 96 -10.06 -25.78 -14.81
CA ASN A 96 -10.79 -26.97 -14.38
C ASN A 96 -10.85 -27.11 -12.86
N ALA A 97 -9.92 -26.48 -12.13
CA ALA A 97 -9.95 -26.37 -10.67
C ALA A 97 -10.83 -25.19 -10.18
N GLY A 98 -11.45 -24.42 -11.08
CA GLY A 98 -12.29 -23.26 -10.74
C GLY A 98 -11.52 -21.94 -10.68
N ILE A 99 -10.23 -21.93 -11.03
CA ILE A 99 -9.37 -20.75 -10.97
C ILE A 99 -9.32 -20.08 -12.33
N LEU A 100 -9.76 -18.83 -12.42
CA LEU A 100 -9.68 -18.06 -13.67
C LEU A 100 -8.25 -17.54 -13.88
N VAL A 101 -7.76 -17.64 -15.12
CA VAL A 101 -6.43 -17.13 -15.49
C VAL A 101 -6.57 -15.90 -16.37
N HIS A 102 -6.22 -14.75 -15.83
CA HIS A 102 -6.06 -13.49 -16.56
C HIS A 102 -4.65 -13.39 -17.12
N VAL A 103 -4.51 -12.88 -18.33
CA VAL A 103 -3.19 -12.75 -19.00
C VAL A 103 -2.98 -11.30 -19.40
N ILE A 104 -1.89 -10.71 -18.95
CA ILE A 104 -1.44 -9.38 -19.33
C ILE A 104 -0.16 -9.51 -20.14
N GLY A 105 -0.22 -9.14 -21.42
CA GLY A 105 0.93 -9.01 -22.31
C GLY A 105 1.54 -7.62 -22.18
N PHE A 106 2.70 -7.52 -21.54
CA PHE A 106 3.39 -6.26 -21.27
C PHE A 106 4.45 -5.97 -22.34
N ALA A 107 4.35 -4.83 -23.01
CA ALA A 107 5.28 -4.41 -24.07
C ALA A 107 5.50 -5.47 -25.18
N THR A 108 4.47 -6.25 -25.53
CA THR A 108 4.53 -7.33 -26.54
C THR A 108 3.90 -6.90 -27.88
N PRO A 109 4.62 -6.28 -28.82
CA PRO A 109 4.04 -5.88 -30.11
C PRO A 109 3.92 -7.02 -31.13
N ASP A 110 4.50 -8.21 -30.88
CA ASP A 110 4.50 -9.33 -31.83
C ASP A 110 3.11 -10.01 -31.93
N PRO A 111 2.43 -9.99 -33.09
CA PRO A 111 1.11 -10.60 -33.26
C PRO A 111 1.06 -12.10 -33.01
N THR A 112 2.17 -12.81 -33.18
CA THR A 112 2.27 -14.26 -32.92
C THR A 112 2.31 -14.55 -31.44
N VAL A 113 2.98 -13.69 -30.67
CA VAL A 113 3.03 -13.75 -29.21
C VAL A 113 1.66 -13.39 -28.66
N ILE A 114 1.05 -12.29 -29.11
CA ILE A 114 -0.31 -11.89 -28.71
C ILE A 114 -1.31 -13.03 -28.94
N ALA A 115 -1.30 -13.67 -30.12
CA ALA A 115 -2.20 -14.79 -30.40
C ALA A 115 -1.96 -16.01 -29.49
N ASN A 116 -0.74 -16.20 -28.98
CA ASN A 116 -0.43 -17.22 -28.00
C ASN A 116 -0.98 -16.83 -26.61
N LEU A 117 -0.81 -15.58 -26.19
CA LEU A 117 -1.34 -15.06 -24.94
C LEU A 117 -2.87 -15.11 -24.91
N ASP A 118 -3.53 -14.73 -26.01
CA ASP A 118 -4.98 -14.87 -26.17
C ASP A 118 -5.44 -16.33 -26.00
N ALA A 119 -4.69 -17.28 -26.57
CA ALA A 119 -5.03 -18.69 -26.43
C ALA A 119 -4.87 -19.18 -24.97
N ILE A 120 -3.95 -18.61 -24.19
CA ILE A 120 -3.78 -18.91 -22.77
C ILE A 120 -4.95 -18.31 -21.97
N ALA A 121 -5.34 -17.05 -22.23
CA ALA A 121 -6.48 -16.39 -21.60
C ALA A 121 -7.81 -17.12 -21.89
N ASP A 122 -8.05 -17.52 -23.14
CA ASP A 122 -9.25 -18.28 -23.55
C ASP A 122 -9.31 -19.64 -22.83
N ALA A 123 -8.17 -20.34 -22.76
CA ALA A 123 -8.06 -21.59 -22.02
C ALA A 123 -8.26 -21.40 -20.51
N GLY A 124 -7.77 -20.27 -19.97
CA GLY A 124 -7.94 -19.79 -18.60
C GLY A 124 -9.34 -19.31 -18.24
N GLY A 125 -10.22 -19.12 -19.23
CA GLY A 125 -11.62 -18.76 -19.05
C GLY A 125 -11.94 -17.26 -19.14
N THR A 126 -10.96 -16.42 -19.47
CA THR A 126 -11.06 -14.94 -19.49
C THR A 126 -11.13 -14.37 -20.90
N GLY A 127 -10.95 -15.22 -21.92
CA GLY A 127 -11.15 -14.85 -23.32
C GLY A 127 -9.88 -14.39 -24.00
N THR A 128 -9.55 -13.10 -23.93
CA THR A 128 -8.36 -12.54 -24.61
C THR A 128 -7.39 -11.92 -23.61
N ALA A 129 -6.11 -11.89 -23.96
CA ALA A 129 -5.12 -11.23 -23.14
C ALA A 129 -5.30 -9.71 -23.17
N ILE A 130 -5.08 -9.06 -22.03
CA ILE A 130 -5.03 -7.61 -21.93
C ILE A 130 -3.62 -7.18 -22.36
N LEU A 131 -3.52 -6.18 -23.23
CA LEU A 131 -2.22 -5.70 -23.72
C LEU A 131 -1.91 -4.35 -23.07
N ALA A 132 -0.77 -4.28 -22.39
CA ALA A 132 -0.26 -3.07 -21.75
C ALA A 132 1.08 -2.69 -22.38
N SER A 133 1.25 -1.43 -22.78
CA SER A 133 2.51 -0.92 -23.37
C SER A 133 3.33 -0.06 -22.41
N ASP A 134 2.72 0.30 -21.29
CA ASP A 134 3.21 1.27 -20.31
C ASP A 134 2.61 0.94 -18.94
N ASP A 135 3.12 1.63 -17.93
CA ASP A 135 2.74 1.50 -16.53
C ASP A 135 1.27 1.87 -16.28
N ALA A 136 0.74 2.88 -16.97
CA ALA A 136 -0.66 3.30 -16.87
C ALA A 136 -1.61 2.20 -17.37
N ALA A 137 -1.34 1.63 -18.55
CA ALA A 137 -2.14 0.54 -19.10
C ALA A 137 -2.03 -0.74 -18.28
N LEU A 138 -0.87 -1.03 -17.69
CA LEU A 138 -0.70 -2.18 -16.79
C LEU A 138 -1.51 -1.98 -15.50
N SER A 139 -1.46 -0.79 -14.92
CA SER A 139 -2.20 -0.45 -13.71
C SER A 139 -3.71 -0.52 -13.93
N ALA A 140 -4.20 0.02 -15.05
CA ALA A 140 -5.61 -0.09 -15.44
C ALA A 140 -6.04 -1.55 -15.64
N ALA A 141 -5.23 -2.35 -16.33
CA ALA A 141 -5.52 -3.77 -16.52
C ALA A 141 -5.62 -4.53 -15.19
N MET A 142 -4.75 -4.21 -14.22
CA MET A 142 -4.81 -4.82 -12.89
C MET A 142 -6.04 -4.35 -12.10
N ALA A 143 -6.37 -3.05 -12.18
CA ALA A 143 -7.56 -2.49 -11.52
C ALA A 143 -8.86 -3.12 -12.04
N ASP A 144 -9.03 -3.22 -13.36
CA ASP A 144 -10.20 -3.86 -13.98
C ASP A 144 -10.36 -5.32 -13.52
N ILE A 145 -9.26 -6.07 -13.46
CA ILE A 145 -9.27 -7.47 -12.98
C ILE A 145 -9.67 -7.54 -11.50
N ILE A 146 -9.18 -6.62 -10.67
CA ILE A 146 -9.47 -6.57 -9.23
C ILE A 146 -10.94 -6.18 -9.01
N GLU A 147 -11.46 -5.17 -9.70
CA GLU A 147 -12.86 -4.75 -9.60
C GLU A 147 -13.82 -5.89 -9.94
N GLU A 148 -13.55 -6.65 -11.02
CA GLU A 148 -14.33 -7.85 -11.37
C GLU A 148 -14.22 -8.99 -10.35
N SER A 149 -13.26 -8.93 -9.42
CA SER A 149 -13.03 -9.95 -8.39
C SER A 149 -13.70 -9.63 -7.06
N ILE A 150 -14.23 -8.42 -6.89
CA ILE A 150 -14.95 -8.01 -5.69
C ILE A 150 -16.32 -8.69 -5.71
N LEU A 151 -16.62 -9.41 -4.63
CA LEU A 151 -17.94 -9.96 -4.38
C LEU A 151 -18.79 -8.90 -3.68
N VAL A 152 -20.10 -8.94 -3.93
CA VAL A 152 -21.06 -8.01 -3.33
C VAL A 152 -22.22 -8.82 -2.79
N GLU A 153 -22.63 -8.52 -1.58
CA GLU A 153 -23.70 -9.22 -0.89
C GLU A 153 -25.05 -8.99 -1.57
N ALA A 154 -25.81 -10.07 -1.77
CA ALA A 154 -27.18 -9.99 -2.26
C ALA A 154 -28.13 -10.64 -1.27
N CYS A 155 -29.22 -9.94 -0.92
CA CYS A 155 -30.21 -10.39 0.06
C CYS A 155 -30.92 -11.66 -0.45
N ASN A 156 -30.33 -12.83 -0.21
CA ASN A 156 -30.78 -14.10 -0.75
C ASN A 156 -30.67 -15.24 0.27
N GLY A 157 -30.16 -14.96 1.47
CA GLY A 157 -29.97 -15.92 2.54
C GLY A 157 -28.71 -16.77 2.38
N LEU A 158 -27.75 -16.31 1.58
CA LEU A 158 -26.41 -16.87 1.42
C LEU A 158 -25.40 -15.76 1.63
N ASP A 159 -24.25 -16.14 2.18
CA ASP A 159 -23.03 -15.33 2.25
C ASP A 159 -22.44 -15.25 0.84
N ASP A 160 -22.68 -14.17 0.12
CA ASP A 160 -22.26 -13.96 -1.27
C ASP A 160 -20.91 -13.22 -1.36
N ASP A 161 -20.50 -12.48 -0.32
CA ASP A 161 -19.20 -11.80 -0.25
C ASP A 161 -18.12 -12.53 0.57
N CYS A 162 -18.51 -13.61 1.24
CA CYS A 162 -17.68 -14.56 1.97
C CYS A 162 -16.99 -13.99 3.22
N ASP A 163 -17.61 -12.99 3.87
CA ASP A 163 -17.14 -12.44 5.14
C ASP A 163 -17.55 -13.31 6.37
N GLY A 164 -18.37 -14.34 6.14
CA GLY A 164 -18.83 -15.30 7.15
C GLY A 164 -20.16 -14.90 7.82
N ARG A 165 -20.79 -13.82 7.38
CA ARG A 165 -22.13 -13.40 7.77
C ARG A 165 -23.08 -13.61 6.58
N VAL A 166 -24.37 -13.38 6.81
CA VAL A 166 -25.39 -13.64 5.78
C VAL A 166 -26.30 -12.42 5.72
N ASP A 167 -26.38 -11.80 4.55
CA ASP A 167 -27.19 -10.63 4.23
C ASP A 167 -26.97 -9.42 5.20
N GLU A 168 -25.78 -9.25 5.77
CA GLU A 168 -25.44 -8.22 6.79
C GLU A 168 -25.39 -6.79 6.24
N ASP A 169 -25.14 -6.63 4.94
CA ASP A 169 -25.20 -5.35 4.23
C ASP A 169 -26.63 -4.80 4.06
N PHE A 170 -27.65 -5.53 4.55
CA PHE A 170 -29.05 -5.13 4.53
C PHE A 170 -29.53 -4.79 5.96
N PRO A 171 -29.23 -3.58 6.48
CA PRO A 171 -29.42 -3.23 7.89
C PRO A 171 -30.89 -3.22 8.36
N ASP A 172 -31.83 -3.22 7.42
CA ASP A 172 -33.25 -3.26 7.68
C ASP A 172 -33.86 -4.68 7.62
N LEU A 173 -33.08 -5.69 7.24
CA LEU A 173 -33.50 -7.09 7.23
C LEU A 173 -33.81 -7.57 8.66
N GLY A 174 -34.99 -8.16 8.84
CA GLY A 174 -35.46 -8.61 10.15
C GLY A 174 -36.08 -7.52 11.04
N LEU A 175 -36.05 -6.25 10.63
CA LEU A 175 -36.76 -5.18 11.35
C LEU A 175 -38.28 -5.28 11.17
N ALA A 176 -39.02 -4.83 12.17
CA ALA A 176 -40.47 -4.71 12.10
C ALA A 176 -40.87 -3.67 11.04
N CYS A 177 -41.96 -3.96 10.35
CA CYS A 177 -42.57 -3.06 9.37
C CYS A 177 -44.09 -3.21 9.39
N ASP A 178 -44.80 -2.35 8.68
CA ASP A 178 -46.25 -2.42 8.50
C ASP A 178 -46.64 -2.37 7.03
N ASN A 179 -47.91 -2.69 6.74
CA ASN A 179 -48.47 -2.64 5.39
C ASN A 179 -48.90 -1.23 4.96
N GLY A 180 -48.68 -0.19 5.78
CA GLY A 180 -49.05 1.20 5.50
C GLY A 180 -50.54 1.52 5.54
N GLU A 181 -51.40 0.60 6.00
CA GLU A 181 -52.86 0.77 6.08
C GLU A 181 -53.31 1.29 7.45
N ALA A 182 -54.58 1.69 7.59
CA ALA A 182 -55.15 2.19 8.85
C ALA A 182 -56.31 1.31 9.35
N GLY A 183 -56.74 1.52 10.60
CA GLY A 183 -57.93 0.85 11.16
C GLY A 183 -57.80 -0.67 11.29
N SER A 184 -58.85 -1.41 10.94
CA SER A 184 -58.88 -2.88 10.97
C SER A 184 -58.02 -3.52 9.88
N CYS A 185 -57.50 -2.73 8.95
CA CYS A 185 -56.67 -3.14 7.82
C CYS A 185 -55.16 -3.03 8.10
N PHE A 186 -54.79 -2.33 9.18
CA PHE A 186 -53.42 -2.27 9.66
C PHE A 186 -52.94 -3.67 10.05
N ASP A 187 -51.83 -4.10 9.44
CA ASP A 187 -51.15 -5.33 9.81
C ASP A 187 -49.64 -5.08 9.86
N THR A 188 -48.97 -5.84 10.72
CA THR A 188 -47.53 -5.75 10.95
C THR A 188 -46.82 -6.95 10.35
N GLY A 189 -45.65 -6.72 9.79
CA GLY A 189 -44.77 -7.75 9.24
C GLY A 189 -43.33 -7.54 9.65
N VAL A 190 -42.45 -8.26 8.98
CA VAL A 190 -41.00 -8.18 9.10
C VAL A 190 -40.42 -7.91 7.72
N ARG A 191 -39.36 -7.11 7.66
CA ARG A 191 -38.61 -6.92 6.42
C ARG A 191 -37.87 -8.20 6.07
N VAL A 192 -38.19 -8.73 4.89
CA VAL A 192 -37.61 -9.95 4.31
C VAL A 192 -36.93 -9.60 2.99
N CYS A 193 -36.05 -10.46 2.49
CA CYS A 193 -35.41 -10.22 1.21
C CYS A 193 -36.42 -10.09 0.06
N ALA A 194 -36.21 -9.08 -0.77
CA ALA A 194 -36.93 -8.89 -2.00
C ALA A 194 -36.65 -10.06 -2.95
N THR A 195 -37.63 -10.42 -3.77
CA THR A 195 -37.48 -11.55 -4.72
C THR A 195 -36.41 -11.33 -5.80
N ASN A 196 -35.89 -10.11 -5.95
CA ASN A 196 -34.79 -9.78 -6.85
C ASN A 196 -33.41 -9.75 -6.16
N GLY A 197 -33.34 -9.92 -4.84
CA GLY A 197 -32.11 -9.96 -4.05
C GLY A 197 -31.38 -8.63 -3.86
N THR A 198 -31.96 -7.49 -4.29
CA THR A 198 -31.27 -6.19 -4.25
C THR A 198 -31.68 -5.32 -3.06
N GLY A 199 -32.30 -5.89 -2.03
CA GLY A 199 -32.85 -5.15 -0.89
C GLY A 199 -33.95 -5.92 -0.14
N THR A 200 -34.61 -5.25 0.79
CA THR A 200 -35.68 -5.84 1.63
C THR A 200 -37.07 -5.28 1.31
N VAL A 201 -38.11 -6.07 1.59
CA VAL A 201 -39.53 -5.72 1.45
C VAL A 201 -40.31 -6.16 2.68
N CYS A 202 -41.38 -5.46 3.04
CA CYS A 202 -42.23 -5.87 4.15
C CYS A 202 -43.10 -7.08 3.76
N ASP A 203 -43.13 -8.12 4.57
CA ASP A 203 -43.99 -9.29 4.36
C ASP A 203 -45.40 -9.17 4.98
N ALA A 204 -45.73 -7.98 5.51
CA ALA A 204 -47.03 -7.69 6.12
C ALA A 204 -48.18 -8.06 5.16
N PRO A 205 -49.18 -8.83 5.62
CA PRO A 205 -50.34 -9.18 4.81
C PRO A 205 -51.09 -7.93 4.36
N PRO A 206 -51.62 -7.89 3.12
CA PRO A 206 -52.54 -6.83 2.73
C PRO A 206 -53.82 -6.92 3.57
N GLY A 207 -54.30 -5.76 4.04
CA GLY A 207 -55.55 -5.64 4.81
C GLY A 207 -56.73 -6.31 4.09
N VAL A 208 -57.56 -7.03 4.83
CA VAL A 208 -58.73 -7.71 4.26
C VAL A 208 -59.92 -6.77 4.35
N ALA A 209 -60.31 -6.18 3.22
CA ALA A 209 -61.49 -5.32 3.12
C ALA A 209 -62.75 -6.01 3.66
N GLY A 210 -63.25 -5.49 4.78
CA GLY A 210 -64.46 -5.88 5.46
C GLY A 210 -65.68 -5.10 4.99
N VAL A 211 -66.67 -4.98 5.86
CA VAL A 211 -67.84 -4.12 5.66
C VAL A 211 -67.84 -3.12 6.79
N GLU A 212 -67.88 -1.84 6.45
CA GLU A 212 -67.90 -0.72 7.39
C GLU A 212 -68.88 -0.90 8.53
N THR A 213 -68.39 -0.74 9.76
CA THR A 213 -69.17 -0.78 10.98
C THR A 213 -68.85 0.46 11.81
N CYS A 214 -69.89 1.20 12.21
CA CYS A 214 -69.87 2.41 13.07
C CYS A 214 -69.10 2.21 14.40
N ASN A 215 -67.77 2.13 14.34
CA ASN A 215 -66.87 1.74 15.43
C ASN A 215 -65.61 2.61 15.50
N GLY A 216 -65.44 3.59 14.59
CA GLY A 216 -64.29 4.48 14.54
C GLY A 216 -63.02 3.88 13.93
N LEU A 217 -63.10 2.75 13.22
CA LEU A 217 -62.02 2.12 12.48
C LEU A 217 -62.37 2.08 10.98
N ASP A 218 -61.35 2.16 10.12
CA ASP A 218 -61.45 1.81 8.70
C ASP A 218 -61.54 0.28 8.59
N ASP A 219 -62.74 -0.23 8.33
CA ASP A 219 -63.07 -1.66 8.29
C ASP A 219 -63.06 -2.22 6.85
N ASP A 220 -63.11 -1.36 5.82
CA ASP A 220 -63.15 -1.75 4.41
C ASP A 220 -61.91 -1.39 3.58
N CYS A 221 -60.90 -0.79 4.23
CA CYS A 221 -59.57 -0.51 3.72
C CYS A 221 -59.55 0.49 2.56
N ASP A 222 -60.44 1.49 2.56
CA ASP A 222 -60.47 2.53 1.54
C ASP A 222 -59.75 3.83 1.95
N GLY A 223 -59.27 3.89 3.19
CA GLY A 223 -58.56 5.01 3.78
C GLY A 223 -59.46 6.06 4.43
N LEU A 224 -60.77 5.81 4.54
CA LEU A 224 -61.74 6.63 5.24
C LEU A 224 -62.33 5.86 6.44
N THR A 225 -63.00 6.57 7.35
CA THR A 225 -63.56 5.97 8.58
C THR A 225 -65.07 6.20 8.61
N ASP A 226 -65.85 5.13 8.71
CA ASP A 226 -67.30 5.12 8.90
C ASP A 226 -68.12 5.87 7.82
N GLU A 227 -67.62 5.95 6.58
CA GLU A 227 -68.19 6.74 5.48
C GLU A 227 -69.40 6.09 4.78
N ASP A 228 -69.49 4.75 4.81
CA ASP A 228 -70.50 4.00 4.07
C ASP A 228 -71.75 3.60 4.89
N GLN A 229 -71.86 4.02 6.16
CA GLN A 229 -73.04 3.77 7.00
C GLN A 229 -73.85 5.04 7.31
N GLY A 230 -75.00 5.15 6.66
CA GLY A 230 -75.94 6.28 6.83
C GLY A 230 -76.47 6.50 8.27
N PRO A 231 -77.30 7.54 8.49
CA PRO A 231 -77.50 8.13 9.81
C PRO A 231 -78.49 7.32 10.68
N SER A 232 -78.04 6.34 11.47
CA SER A 232 -78.70 5.85 12.69
C SER A 232 -77.92 4.69 13.37
N CYS A 233 -76.83 4.97 14.06
CA CYS A 233 -76.30 4.08 15.11
C CYS A 233 -77.20 4.28 16.36
N THR A 234 -77.92 3.23 16.83
CA THR A 234 -78.98 3.36 17.89
C THR A 234 -78.55 2.64 19.18
N CYS A 235 -78.58 3.35 20.32
CA CYS A 235 -77.97 2.99 21.61
C CYS A 235 -78.76 1.95 22.45
N ASN A 236 -78.05 1.14 23.26
CA ASN A 236 -78.56 0.09 24.16
C ASN A 236 -78.18 0.43 25.61
N PRO A 237 -79.14 0.63 26.54
CA PRO A 237 -78.89 1.33 27.80
C PRO A 237 -77.96 0.57 28.76
N VAL A 238 -76.79 1.14 29.03
CA VAL A 238 -75.79 0.72 30.02
C VAL A 238 -75.43 1.90 30.93
N PRO A 239 -74.87 1.70 32.14
CA PRO A 239 -74.49 2.83 33.00
C PRO A 239 -73.48 3.76 32.31
N GLU A 240 -73.72 5.07 32.42
CA GLU A 240 -72.88 6.12 31.85
C GLU A 240 -71.39 5.90 32.16
N ILE A 241 -70.60 5.87 31.10
CA ILE A 241 -69.16 6.07 31.12
C ILE A 241 -68.87 7.36 30.36
N CYS A 242 -67.72 7.98 30.62
CA CYS A 242 -67.39 9.21 29.90
C CYS A 242 -66.96 8.91 28.45
N ASN A 243 -67.92 8.79 27.55
CA ASN A 243 -67.71 8.44 26.13
C ASN A 243 -68.48 9.37 25.16
N GLY A 244 -69.20 10.37 25.67
CA GLY A 244 -69.93 11.35 24.84
C GLY A 244 -71.19 10.79 24.22
N ALA A 245 -71.54 9.55 24.55
CA ALA A 245 -72.79 8.94 24.23
C ALA A 245 -73.74 9.08 25.42
N ASP A 246 -75.02 9.15 25.09
CA ASP A 246 -76.08 8.90 26.05
C ASP A 246 -76.20 7.37 26.17
N ASP A 247 -75.32 6.78 26.97
CA ASP A 247 -75.14 5.33 27.13
C ASP A 247 -76.36 4.69 27.78
N ASP A 248 -77.07 5.41 28.64
CA ASP A 248 -78.25 4.97 29.38
C ASP A 248 -79.58 5.45 28.75
N CYS A 249 -79.49 6.20 27.66
CA CYS A 249 -80.57 6.69 26.80
C CYS A 249 -81.55 7.65 27.48
N ASP A 250 -81.12 8.42 28.49
CA ASP A 250 -81.97 9.37 29.21
C ASP A 250 -82.02 10.79 28.60
N SER A 251 -81.33 10.99 27.47
CA SER A 251 -81.19 12.25 26.71
C SER A 251 -80.32 13.32 27.37
N ILE A 252 -79.58 12.93 28.40
CA ILE A 252 -78.45 13.66 28.95
C ILE A 252 -77.22 12.81 28.62
N VAL A 253 -76.08 13.47 28.41
CA VAL A 253 -74.84 12.80 28.00
C VAL A 253 -73.88 12.93 29.17
N ASP A 254 -73.26 11.82 29.56
CA ASP A 254 -72.23 11.70 30.59
C ASP A 254 -72.63 12.31 31.96
N GLU A 255 -73.80 11.94 32.50
CA GLU A 255 -74.25 12.39 33.82
C GLU A 255 -74.02 11.37 34.96
N GLY A 256 -74.22 11.83 36.20
CA GLY A 256 -74.11 10.97 37.38
C GLY A 256 -72.69 10.78 37.91
N THR A 257 -72.38 9.58 38.42
CA THR A 257 -71.06 9.23 38.99
C THR A 257 -70.31 8.36 37.99
N LEU A 258 -69.48 9.00 37.19
CA LEU A 258 -68.73 8.38 36.11
C LEU A 258 -67.47 7.69 36.66
N PRO A 259 -67.18 6.43 36.29
CA PRO A 259 -65.94 5.77 36.65
C PRO A 259 -64.70 6.56 36.20
N GLY A 260 -63.70 6.70 37.07
CA GLY A 260 -62.44 7.42 36.78
C GLY A 260 -62.49 8.93 37.06
N VAL A 261 -63.66 9.57 37.07
CA VAL A 261 -63.76 11.02 37.37
C VAL A 261 -63.38 11.31 38.83
N GLY A 262 -62.41 12.20 39.01
CA GLY A 262 -61.86 12.63 40.30
C GLY A 262 -60.65 11.82 40.78
N GLU A 263 -60.17 10.84 40.01
CA GLU A 263 -58.87 10.21 40.26
C GLU A 263 -57.73 11.11 39.77
N ASP A 264 -56.58 11.04 40.45
CA ASP A 264 -55.39 11.80 40.07
C ASP A 264 -54.82 11.25 38.75
N CYS A 265 -54.39 12.12 37.85
CA CYS A 265 -53.83 11.79 36.54
C CYS A 265 -52.66 12.71 36.20
N GLY A 266 -51.88 12.36 35.16
CA GLY A 266 -50.66 13.07 34.80
C GLY A 266 -49.43 12.60 35.61
N LEU A 267 -48.27 13.18 35.30
CA LEU A 267 -46.99 12.86 35.94
C LEU A 267 -46.62 13.96 36.94
N ASP A 268 -45.93 13.58 38.02
CA ASP A 268 -45.36 14.49 39.03
C ASP A 268 -43.82 14.45 38.95
N ILE A 269 -43.32 14.69 37.75
CA ILE A 269 -41.91 14.63 37.36
C ILE A 269 -41.62 15.91 36.55
N GLY A 270 -40.50 16.57 36.84
CA GLY A 270 -40.08 17.74 36.05
C GLY A 270 -41.03 18.94 36.11
N ALA A 271 -41.36 19.47 34.93
CA ALA A 271 -42.31 20.55 34.70
C ALA A 271 -43.78 20.06 34.68
N CYS A 272 -44.02 18.75 34.57
CA CYS A 272 -45.36 18.19 34.65
C CYS A 272 -45.96 18.38 36.03
N VAL A 273 -47.25 18.68 36.05
CA VAL A 273 -48.06 18.79 37.26
C VAL A 273 -49.23 17.82 37.11
N PRO A 274 -49.51 16.96 38.10
CA PRO A 274 -50.64 16.06 38.04
C PRO A 274 -51.97 16.84 38.16
N GLY A 275 -52.94 16.44 37.35
CA GLY A 275 -54.31 16.95 37.33
C GLY A 275 -55.31 15.97 37.95
N GLN A 276 -56.60 16.22 37.69
CA GLN A 276 -57.67 15.29 38.05
C GLN A 276 -58.52 14.96 36.84
N LEU A 277 -58.87 13.67 36.69
CA LEU A 277 -59.72 13.22 35.61
C LEU A 277 -61.10 13.86 35.73
N ALA A 278 -61.55 14.51 34.67
CA ALA A 278 -62.88 15.05 34.51
C ALA A 278 -63.49 14.56 33.20
N CYS A 279 -64.81 14.47 33.16
CA CYS A 279 -65.49 14.18 31.91
C CYS A 279 -65.72 15.48 31.15
N VAL A 280 -65.02 15.66 30.03
CA VAL A 280 -65.11 16.84 29.17
C VAL A 280 -65.38 16.37 27.75
N ASP A 281 -66.47 16.87 27.16
CA ASP A 281 -66.92 16.56 25.80
C ASP A 281 -66.93 15.06 25.45
N GLY A 282 -67.25 14.20 26.43
CA GLY A 282 -67.36 12.76 26.20
C GLY A 282 -66.08 11.96 26.30
N ALA A 283 -65.03 12.50 26.92
CA ALA A 283 -63.83 11.72 27.23
C ALA A 283 -63.29 12.08 28.63
N LEU A 284 -62.70 11.10 29.31
CA LEU A 284 -61.93 11.37 30.52
C LEU A 284 -60.71 12.21 30.11
N SER A 285 -60.79 13.51 30.38
CA SER A 285 -59.72 14.48 30.21
C SER A 285 -59.04 14.69 31.55
N CYS A 286 -57.71 14.72 31.58
CA CYS A 286 -57.00 15.18 32.76
C CYS A 286 -57.11 16.71 32.80
N GLU A 287 -57.85 17.25 33.78
CA GLU A 287 -58.02 18.69 33.86
C GLU A 287 -57.06 19.29 34.90
N ASN A 288 -56.47 20.43 34.53
CA ASN A 288 -55.46 21.15 35.31
C ASN A 288 -54.13 20.43 35.48
N ASP A 289 -53.84 19.43 34.64
CA ASP A 289 -52.48 18.92 34.48
C ASP A 289 -51.63 19.85 33.61
N VAL A 290 -50.33 19.64 33.66
CA VAL A 290 -49.37 20.13 32.67
C VAL A 290 -48.84 18.88 31.99
N ALA A 291 -49.24 18.66 30.73
CA ALA A 291 -48.84 17.51 29.96
C ALA A 291 -47.35 17.59 29.55
N PRO A 292 -46.70 16.44 29.33
CA PRO A 292 -45.40 16.36 28.65
C PRO A 292 -45.40 17.15 27.35
N ILE A 293 -44.34 17.92 27.11
CA ILE A 293 -44.06 18.56 25.83
C ILE A 293 -42.60 18.29 25.46
N ASP A 294 -42.27 18.36 24.17
CA ASP A 294 -40.88 18.19 23.72
C ASP A 294 -39.92 19.10 24.51
N GLU A 295 -38.78 18.54 24.91
CA GLU A 295 -37.75 19.26 25.65
C GLU A 295 -37.35 20.57 24.96
N ILE A 296 -37.09 21.57 25.79
CA ILE A 296 -36.43 22.80 25.39
C ILE A 296 -35.32 23.08 26.39
N CYS A 297 -34.17 23.60 25.93
CA CYS A 297 -33.05 23.93 26.82
C CYS A 297 -33.45 25.00 27.86
N ASN A 298 -34.01 24.60 29.00
CA ASN A 298 -34.56 25.49 30.01
C ASN A 298 -34.19 25.07 31.44
N GLY A 299 -33.56 23.90 31.61
CA GLY A 299 -33.14 23.35 32.89
C GLY A 299 -34.25 22.60 33.64
N LEU A 300 -35.34 22.26 32.96
CA LEU A 300 -36.45 21.46 33.46
C LEU A 300 -36.59 20.21 32.56
N ASP A 301 -37.26 19.21 33.11
CA ASP A 301 -37.69 17.99 32.43
C ASP A 301 -39.13 18.27 31.95
N ASP A 302 -39.26 18.72 30.71
CA ASP A 302 -40.50 19.17 30.07
C ASP A 302 -41.33 18.00 29.49
N ASP A 303 -40.68 16.89 29.13
CA ASP A 303 -41.32 15.67 28.61
C ASP A 303 -41.57 14.59 29.70
N CYS A 304 -41.03 14.83 30.89
CA CYS A 304 -41.30 14.11 32.13
C CYS A 304 -40.81 12.66 32.12
N ASP A 305 -39.74 12.39 31.39
CA ASP A 305 -39.10 11.08 31.24
C ASP A 305 -37.96 10.81 32.25
N THR A 306 -37.69 11.79 33.15
CA THR A 306 -36.65 11.83 34.20
C THR A 306 -35.27 12.32 33.78
N PHE A 307 -35.07 12.62 32.51
CA PHE A 307 -33.88 13.31 32.00
C PHE A 307 -34.20 14.81 31.86
N VAL A 308 -33.16 15.64 31.79
CA VAL A 308 -33.31 17.11 31.73
C VAL A 308 -32.52 17.58 30.53
N ASP A 309 -33.17 18.32 29.63
CA ASP A 309 -32.55 18.97 28.47
C ASP A 309 -31.75 17.97 27.57
N GLU A 310 -32.24 16.75 27.39
CA GLU A 310 -31.64 15.65 26.61
C GLU A 310 -31.85 15.79 25.09
N ILE A 311 -31.70 17.01 24.61
CA ILE A 311 -31.81 17.35 23.19
C ILE A 311 -30.51 17.00 22.48
N PHE A 312 -30.64 16.17 21.45
CA PHE A 312 -29.60 15.89 20.46
C PHE A 312 -30.14 16.27 19.08
N GLU A 313 -29.76 17.46 18.60
CA GLU A 313 -30.15 17.94 17.27
C GLU A 313 -28.97 17.77 16.31
N GLU A 314 -29.17 16.99 15.24
CA GLU A 314 -28.21 16.92 14.14
C GLU A 314 -28.09 18.29 13.47
N CYS A 315 -26.85 18.74 13.24
CA CYS A 315 -26.58 20.07 12.73
C CYS A 315 -25.45 20.07 11.69
N TYR A 316 -25.45 21.10 10.85
CA TYR A 316 -24.43 21.33 9.84
C TYR A 316 -24.46 22.82 9.48
N GLU A 317 -23.38 23.55 9.76
CA GLU A 317 -23.39 25.02 9.63
C GLU A 317 -22.94 25.52 8.25
N PHE A 318 -22.49 24.63 7.37
CA PHE A 318 -21.98 24.99 6.06
C PHE A 318 -23.05 24.96 4.96
N PRO A 319 -22.95 25.81 3.91
CA PRO A 319 -23.98 25.91 2.88
C PRO A 319 -24.10 24.68 1.95
N THR A 320 -23.03 23.87 1.85
CA THR A 320 -22.86 22.73 0.95
C THR A 320 -22.05 21.64 1.64
N GLY A 321 -22.16 20.38 1.20
CA GLY A 321 -21.41 19.22 1.71
C GLY A 321 -22.29 18.15 2.36
N CYS A 322 -23.13 18.52 3.33
CA CYS A 322 -24.08 17.59 3.97
C CYS A 322 -25.52 18.08 3.93
N THR A 323 -26.46 17.14 3.95
CA THR A 323 -27.89 17.40 4.16
C THR A 323 -28.32 16.75 5.46
N ILE A 324 -28.94 17.50 6.39
CA ILE A 324 -29.45 16.95 7.67
C ILE A 324 -30.45 15.81 7.41
N GLY A 325 -30.25 14.66 8.06
CA GLY A 325 -31.01 13.43 7.81
C GLY A 325 -30.78 12.80 6.42
N GLY A 326 -29.71 13.19 5.72
CA GLY A 326 -29.34 12.72 4.39
C GLY A 326 -27.89 12.22 4.32
N THR A 327 -27.30 12.24 3.13
CA THR A 327 -25.90 11.85 2.91
C THR A 327 -24.98 13.06 2.93
N CYS A 328 -23.74 12.83 3.33
CA CYS A 328 -22.63 13.76 3.16
C CYS A 328 -21.80 13.37 1.94
N GLU A 329 -21.28 14.36 1.23
CA GLU A 329 -20.34 14.19 0.13
C GLU A 329 -18.90 14.37 0.63
N GLY A 330 -17.99 13.55 0.11
CA GLY A 330 -16.56 13.65 0.40
C GLY A 330 -16.20 13.49 1.87
N VAL A 331 -15.30 14.35 2.35
CA VAL A 331 -14.80 14.34 3.75
C VAL A 331 -15.72 15.06 4.74
N CYS A 332 -16.79 15.69 4.26
CA CYS A 332 -17.71 16.45 5.10
C CYS A 332 -18.51 15.53 6.03
N THR A 333 -18.78 16.02 7.23
CA THR A 333 -19.57 15.29 8.23
C THR A 333 -20.52 16.24 8.97
N THR A 334 -21.68 15.72 9.37
CA THR A 334 -22.60 16.45 10.25
C THR A 334 -22.11 16.44 11.69
N GLY A 335 -22.49 17.46 12.45
CA GLY A 335 -22.22 17.58 13.87
C GLY A 335 -23.48 17.40 14.70
N VAL A 336 -23.33 17.57 16.00
CA VAL A 336 -24.45 17.53 16.95
C VAL A 336 -24.50 18.80 17.81
N ARG A 337 -25.72 19.26 18.08
CA ARG A 337 -26.01 20.32 19.06
C ARG A 337 -26.60 19.70 20.30
N THR A 338 -26.04 20.10 21.43
CA THR A 338 -26.56 19.81 22.78
C THR A 338 -26.88 21.13 23.49
N CYS A 339 -27.68 21.08 24.56
CA CYS A 339 -27.95 22.27 25.35
C CYS A 339 -26.66 22.82 26.02
N ASP A 340 -26.40 24.12 25.87
CA ASP A 340 -25.39 24.89 26.62
C ASP A 340 -26.10 25.94 27.49
N GLY A 341 -26.43 25.53 28.72
CA GLY A 341 -27.30 26.31 29.59
C GLY A 341 -28.73 26.34 29.07
N ASN A 342 -29.31 27.53 28.90
CA ASN A 342 -30.72 27.70 28.52
C ASN A 342 -30.93 27.91 27.00
N ALA A 343 -30.04 27.38 26.18
CA ALA A 343 -30.11 27.45 24.72
C ALA A 343 -29.38 26.27 24.08
N LEU A 344 -29.75 25.93 22.85
CA LEU A 344 -28.97 25.02 22.01
C LEU A 344 -27.57 25.60 21.80
N GLY A 345 -26.55 24.77 22.03
CA GLY A 345 -25.15 25.11 21.85
C GLY A 345 -24.75 25.26 20.38
N GLU A 346 -23.45 25.45 20.16
CA GLU A 346 -22.87 25.44 18.80
C GLU A 346 -22.89 24.03 18.21
N CYS A 347 -22.85 23.95 16.88
CA CYS A 347 -22.69 22.65 16.22
C CYS A 347 -21.30 22.12 16.52
N VAL A 348 -21.21 20.96 17.17
CA VAL A 348 -19.94 20.33 17.52
C VAL A 348 -19.74 19.08 16.67
N GLY A 349 -18.60 19.03 15.98
CA GLY A 349 -18.19 17.87 15.19
C GLY A 349 -18.51 17.94 13.70
N ASP A 350 -19.13 19.02 13.21
CA ASP A 350 -19.31 19.19 11.76
C ASP A 350 -17.99 19.54 11.07
N ILE A 351 -17.71 18.86 9.96
CA ILE A 351 -16.58 19.15 9.08
C ILE A 351 -17.15 19.71 7.78
N GLY A 352 -16.79 20.95 7.47
CA GLY A 352 -17.26 21.67 6.28
C GLY A 352 -16.29 21.61 5.10
N PRO A 353 -16.74 22.08 3.93
CA PRO A 353 -15.96 22.05 2.71
C PRO A 353 -14.73 22.96 2.81
N SER A 354 -13.60 22.44 2.35
CA SER A 354 -12.31 23.10 2.27
C SER A 354 -11.89 23.28 0.80
N ALA A 355 -10.61 23.54 0.51
CA ALA A 355 -10.16 23.68 -0.86
C ALA A 355 -9.55 22.35 -1.31
N GLU A 356 -9.88 21.91 -2.52
CA GLU A 356 -9.36 20.68 -3.13
C GLU A 356 -7.84 20.57 -3.01
N LEU A 357 -7.40 19.44 -2.46
CA LEU A 357 -6.03 18.96 -2.52
C LEU A 357 -5.97 17.78 -3.48
N CYS A 358 -4.76 17.40 -3.86
CA CYS A 358 -4.52 16.27 -4.76
C CYS A 358 -4.29 15.00 -3.93
N ASN A 359 -5.26 14.67 -3.07
CA ASN A 359 -5.15 13.62 -2.05
C ASN A 359 -6.10 12.45 -2.31
N GLY A 360 -6.86 12.47 -3.41
CA GLY A 360 -7.84 11.44 -3.75
C GLY A 360 -9.12 11.51 -2.91
N LEU A 361 -9.36 12.63 -2.24
CA LEU A 361 -10.56 12.92 -1.46
C LEU A 361 -11.32 14.11 -2.07
N ASP A 362 -12.63 14.18 -1.83
CA ASP A 362 -13.46 15.35 -2.15
C ASP A 362 -13.44 16.27 -0.92
N ASP A 363 -12.52 17.22 -0.92
CA ASP A 363 -12.19 18.11 0.21
C ASP A 363 -13.14 19.32 0.29
N ASP A 364 -13.72 19.73 -0.83
CA ASP A 364 -14.68 20.82 -0.97
C ASP A 364 -16.15 20.34 -0.98
N CYS A 365 -16.34 19.03 -0.84
CA CYS A 365 -17.59 18.32 -0.65
C CYS A 365 -18.64 18.68 -1.71
N ASN A 366 -18.20 18.78 -2.97
CA ASN A 366 -19.07 19.09 -4.09
C ASN A 366 -19.52 17.85 -4.88
N GLY A 367 -19.04 16.66 -4.48
CA GLY A 367 -19.33 15.37 -5.10
C GLY A 367 -18.33 14.96 -6.19
N LEU A 368 -17.21 15.67 -6.34
CA LEU A 368 -16.16 15.37 -7.31
C LEU A 368 -14.80 15.33 -6.59
N THR A 369 -14.02 14.30 -6.88
CA THR A 369 -12.68 14.12 -6.28
C THR A 369 -11.62 14.91 -7.05
N ASP A 370 -10.74 15.61 -6.32
CA ASP A 370 -9.58 16.38 -6.81
C ASP A 370 -9.94 17.41 -7.92
N ASP A 371 -11.14 18.00 -7.88
CA ASP A 371 -11.58 18.96 -8.90
C ASP A 371 -11.06 20.39 -8.63
N GLY A 372 -11.36 21.36 -9.49
CA GLY A 372 -10.86 22.75 -9.33
C GLY A 372 -9.33 22.95 -9.42
N LEU A 373 -8.53 21.89 -9.49
CA LEU A 373 -7.06 21.90 -9.57
C LEU A 373 -6.50 22.09 -10.99
N GLY A 374 -7.37 22.19 -11.99
CA GLY A 374 -6.97 22.26 -13.41
C GLY A 374 -6.50 20.92 -13.97
N LEU A 375 -6.84 19.81 -13.31
CA LEU A 375 -6.54 18.47 -13.82
C LEU A 375 -7.15 18.28 -15.21
N GLY A 376 -6.36 17.76 -16.15
CA GLY A 376 -6.74 17.66 -17.56
C GLY A 376 -6.43 18.89 -18.42
N ASP A 377 -6.02 20.03 -17.84
CA ASP A 377 -5.51 21.16 -18.62
C ASP A 377 -4.20 20.79 -19.31
N ALA A 378 -4.02 21.31 -20.52
CA ALA A 378 -2.81 21.04 -21.31
C ALA A 378 -1.58 21.67 -20.66
N CYS A 379 -0.53 20.86 -20.54
CA CYS A 379 0.80 21.26 -20.11
C CYS A 379 1.83 20.61 -21.05
N ASP A 380 3.09 21.01 -20.92
CA ASP A 380 4.20 20.38 -21.63
C ASP A 380 5.32 20.02 -20.64
N ASN A 381 6.25 19.18 -21.08
CA ASN A 381 7.42 18.78 -20.29
C ASN A 381 8.50 19.87 -20.19
N GLY A 382 8.24 21.08 -20.69
CA GLY A 382 9.17 22.21 -20.69
C GLY A 382 10.43 22.01 -21.55
N GLN A 383 10.46 21.01 -22.43
CA GLN A 383 11.58 20.72 -23.34
C GLN A 383 11.27 21.22 -24.76
N ASP A 384 12.31 21.57 -25.51
CA ASP A 384 12.21 22.03 -26.89
C ASP A 384 12.47 20.88 -27.90
N GLY A 385 12.35 21.18 -29.19
CA GLY A 385 12.76 20.26 -30.24
C GLY A 385 11.97 18.94 -30.31
N VAL A 386 12.68 17.84 -30.58
CA VAL A 386 12.07 16.49 -30.65
C VAL A 386 11.74 15.91 -29.28
N CYS A 387 12.26 16.50 -28.20
CA CYS A 387 11.98 16.11 -26.82
C CYS A 387 10.67 16.71 -26.29
N HIS A 388 10.15 17.77 -26.91
CA HIS A 388 8.89 18.35 -26.51
C HIS A 388 7.76 17.29 -26.48
N ARG A 389 7.11 17.15 -25.32
CA ARG A 389 5.91 16.33 -25.14
C ARG A 389 4.82 17.18 -24.53
N ASP A 390 3.65 17.14 -25.15
CA ASP A 390 2.42 17.61 -24.52
C ASP A 390 1.94 16.55 -23.52
N GLY A 391 1.35 17.02 -22.43
CA GLY A 391 0.69 16.22 -21.42
C GLY A 391 -0.50 16.96 -20.84
N VAL A 392 -1.00 16.44 -19.73
CA VAL A 392 -2.07 17.08 -18.95
C VAL A 392 -1.66 17.15 -17.50
N LEU A 393 -2.20 18.13 -16.77
CA LEU A 393 -2.01 18.19 -15.31
C LEU A 393 -2.69 16.98 -14.66
N ILE A 394 -1.94 16.24 -13.84
CA ILE A 394 -2.34 15.05 -13.11
C ILE A 394 -1.85 15.12 -11.66
N CYS A 395 -2.36 14.22 -10.84
CA CYS A 395 -1.87 13.97 -9.49
C CYS A 395 -0.68 12.99 -9.49
N ASP A 396 0.40 13.32 -8.78
CA ASP A 396 1.62 12.49 -8.69
C ASP A 396 1.55 11.37 -7.63
N GLY A 397 0.41 11.22 -6.95
CA GLY A 397 0.24 10.26 -5.84
C GLY A 397 0.95 10.66 -4.54
N LEU A 398 1.68 11.78 -4.52
CA LEU A 398 2.35 12.36 -3.35
C LEU A 398 1.69 13.67 -2.87
N GLY A 399 0.57 14.06 -3.47
CA GLY A 399 -0.17 15.26 -3.09
C GLY A 399 0.02 16.47 -4.02
N ASN A 400 0.76 16.35 -5.13
CA ASN A 400 1.08 17.49 -6.00
C ASN A 400 0.46 17.37 -7.40
N VAL A 401 0.06 18.51 -7.95
CA VAL A 401 -0.31 18.64 -9.36
C VAL A 401 0.95 18.73 -10.22
N VAL A 402 1.17 17.74 -11.07
CA VAL A 402 2.33 17.64 -11.98
C VAL A 402 1.88 17.48 -13.42
N CYS A 403 2.75 17.78 -14.38
CA CYS A 403 2.47 17.50 -15.78
C CYS A 403 2.73 16.03 -16.11
N SER A 404 1.79 15.36 -16.76
CA SER A 404 1.95 13.96 -17.21
C SER A 404 2.91 13.80 -18.40
N ALA A 405 3.44 14.90 -18.94
CA ALA A 405 4.33 14.87 -20.08
C ALA A 405 5.69 14.27 -19.66
N PRO A 406 6.12 13.13 -20.22
CA PRO A 406 7.36 12.49 -19.82
C PRO A 406 8.57 13.34 -20.23
N THR A 407 9.59 13.41 -19.39
CA THR A 407 10.88 14.02 -19.73
C THR A 407 11.65 13.08 -20.66
N ILE A 408 12.03 13.57 -21.83
CA ILE A 408 12.82 12.82 -22.81
C ILE A 408 14.30 13.17 -22.57
N PRO A 409 15.18 12.19 -22.35
CA PRO A 409 16.62 12.44 -22.27
C PRO A 409 17.13 13.04 -23.59
N ALA A 410 17.89 14.13 -23.48
CA ALA A 410 18.58 14.76 -24.60
C ALA A 410 19.42 13.74 -25.38
N GLY A 411 19.22 13.68 -26.69
CA GLY A 411 20.03 12.90 -27.61
C GLY A 411 21.39 13.54 -27.87
N LEU A 412 22.12 12.96 -28.82
CA LEU A 412 23.26 13.64 -29.45
C LEU A 412 22.77 14.24 -30.76
N GLU A 413 23.15 15.48 -31.02
CA GLU A 413 22.75 16.23 -32.20
C GLU A 413 23.28 15.58 -33.48
N VAL A 414 22.41 15.46 -34.50
CA VAL A 414 22.76 14.88 -35.80
C VAL A 414 22.17 15.70 -36.94
N CYS A 415 22.98 15.98 -37.97
CA CYS A 415 22.61 16.81 -39.12
C CYS A 415 21.38 16.26 -39.87
N ASN A 416 20.18 16.66 -39.46
CA ASN A 416 18.91 16.17 -40.00
C ASN A 416 17.81 17.23 -40.03
N GLY A 417 18.07 18.45 -39.52
CA GLY A 417 17.13 19.56 -39.49
C GLY A 417 16.12 19.53 -38.34
N LEU A 418 16.36 18.71 -37.33
CA LEU A 418 15.63 18.63 -36.07
C LEU A 418 16.56 19.04 -34.92
N ASP A 419 15.99 19.29 -33.75
CA ASP A 419 16.69 19.57 -32.49
C ASP A 419 16.65 18.29 -31.66
N ASP A 420 17.67 17.44 -31.82
CA ASP A 420 17.77 16.08 -31.28
C ASP A 420 18.37 16.03 -29.86
N ASP A 421 19.15 17.03 -29.48
CA ASP A 421 19.66 17.21 -28.11
C ASP A 421 18.82 18.16 -27.23
N CYS A 422 17.81 18.80 -27.84
CA CYS A 422 16.71 19.48 -27.18
C CYS A 422 17.14 20.72 -26.39
N ASP A 423 18.15 21.42 -26.89
CA ASP A 423 18.68 22.66 -26.34
C ASP A 423 18.00 23.93 -26.90
N GLY A 424 17.10 23.76 -27.88
CA GLY A 424 16.33 24.81 -28.53
C GLY A 424 16.98 25.39 -29.80
N ASN A 425 18.15 24.90 -30.20
CA ASN A 425 18.79 25.18 -31.48
C ASN A 425 18.61 23.97 -32.43
N ILE A 426 19.01 24.10 -33.69
CA ILE A 426 18.87 23.01 -34.68
C ILE A 426 20.23 22.79 -35.33
N ASP A 427 20.69 21.54 -35.37
CA ASP A 427 21.90 21.08 -36.05
C ASP A 427 23.21 21.75 -35.52
N GLU A 428 23.34 21.96 -34.20
CA GLU A 428 24.55 22.44 -33.50
C GLU A 428 25.39 21.30 -32.91
N ASP A 429 26.61 21.60 -32.45
CA ASP A 429 27.48 20.66 -31.72
C ASP A 429 27.65 19.24 -32.32
N LEU A 430 27.44 19.10 -33.64
CA LEU A 430 27.34 17.86 -34.44
C LEU A 430 28.60 16.97 -34.48
N GLY A 431 29.67 17.39 -33.82
CA GLY A 431 30.95 16.68 -33.79
C GLY A 431 31.57 16.41 -35.17
N ALA A 432 32.65 15.63 -35.18
CA ALA A 432 33.31 15.21 -36.41
C ALA A 432 32.41 14.28 -37.25
N PRO A 433 32.29 14.46 -38.58
CA PRO A 433 33.24 15.20 -39.41
C PRO A 433 32.83 16.64 -39.73
N ILE A 434 31.79 17.22 -39.12
CA ILE A 434 31.38 18.60 -39.43
C ILE A 434 32.43 19.57 -38.87
N GLY A 435 32.90 20.47 -39.74
CA GLY A 435 34.08 21.32 -39.47
C GLY A 435 35.41 20.66 -39.84
N ASP A 436 35.45 19.35 -40.09
CA ASP A 436 36.66 18.67 -40.57
C ASP A 436 36.91 18.95 -42.05
N SER A 437 38.20 19.00 -42.39
CA SER A 437 38.62 19.18 -43.77
C SER A 437 38.28 17.95 -44.61
N CYS A 438 37.64 18.18 -45.75
CA CYS A 438 37.18 17.16 -46.68
C CYS A 438 37.79 17.35 -48.07
N GLY A 439 38.11 16.25 -48.72
CA GLY A 439 38.70 16.26 -50.06
C GLY A 439 40.19 16.59 -50.10
N GLY A 440 41.01 15.56 -50.33
CA GLY A 440 42.37 15.67 -50.87
C GLY A 440 43.50 15.65 -49.84
N GLY A 441 44.32 14.60 -49.89
CA GLY A 441 45.69 14.64 -49.36
C GLY A 441 46.65 15.13 -50.44
N GLY A 442 47.65 15.94 -50.05
CA GLY A 442 48.61 16.56 -50.96
C GLY A 442 48.43 18.08 -51.16
N ALA A 443 49.06 18.67 -52.18
CA ALA A 443 48.91 20.11 -52.48
C ALA A 443 47.56 20.52 -53.12
N CYS A 444 46.59 19.60 -53.18
CA CYS A 444 45.23 19.86 -53.64
C CYS A 444 44.41 20.51 -52.48
N SER A 445 43.73 21.65 -52.73
CA SER A 445 43.05 22.42 -51.65
C SER A 445 41.86 21.68 -51.05
N VAL A 446 41.90 21.45 -49.75
CA VAL A 446 40.84 20.85 -48.91
C VAL A 446 39.61 21.75 -48.81
N GLY A 447 38.42 21.18 -48.95
CA GLY A 447 37.15 21.77 -48.53
C GLY A 447 36.87 21.49 -47.05
N THR A 448 35.71 21.92 -46.55
CA THR A 448 35.23 21.59 -45.18
C THR A 448 33.88 20.89 -45.27
N PHE A 449 33.67 19.87 -44.45
CA PHE A 449 32.36 19.24 -44.29
C PHE A 449 31.45 20.18 -43.51
N GLU A 450 30.35 20.60 -44.13
CA GLU A 450 29.32 21.46 -43.53
C GLU A 450 27.96 20.75 -43.57
N CYS A 451 27.10 21.00 -42.57
CA CYS A 451 25.70 20.57 -42.60
C CYS A 451 24.90 21.57 -43.46
N VAL A 452 24.39 21.12 -44.60
CA VAL A 452 23.63 21.97 -45.53
C VAL A 452 22.32 21.25 -45.87
N ASP A 453 21.18 21.85 -45.50
CA ASP A 453 19.83 21.32 -45.71
C ASP A 453 19.64 19.86 -45.19
N GLY A 454 20.21 19.52 -44.02
CA GLY A 454 20.06 18.21 -43.37
C GLY A 454 20.93 17.10 -43.98
N ALA A 455 22.01 17.45 -44.69
CA ALA A 455 23.01 16.51 -45.19
C ALA A 455 24.43 17.06 -45.07
N ILE A 456 25.39 16.17 -44.74
CA ILE A 456 26.81 16.51 -44.64
C ILE A 456 27.41 16.63 -46.06
N GLU A 457 27.79 17.84 -46.47
CA GLU A 457 28.38 18.13 -47.78
C GLU A 457 29.80 18.70 -47.69
N CYS A 458 30.64 18.41 -48.70
CA CYS A 458 32.02 18.88 -48.77
C CYS A 458 32.17 20.09 -49.71
N VAL A 459 32.48 21.26 -49.18
CA VAL A 459 32.47 22.53 -49.93
C VAL A 459 33.91 23.06 -50.15
N GLY A 460 34.44 23.11 -51.40
CA GLY A 460 35.65 23.92 -51.73
C GLY A 460 36.84 23.46 -52.65
N GLN A 461 36.88 22.31 -53.36
CA GLN A 461 38.14 21.72 -53.92
C GLN A 461 38.65 22.12 -55.37
N GLN A 462 39.98 21.95 -55.72
CA GLN A 462 40.70 22.20 -57.06
C GLN A 462 41.85 21.17 -57.45
N THR A 463 42.41 21.14 -58.71
CA THR A 463 43.35 20.12 -59.37
C THR A 463 44.90 20.43 -59.45
N GLY A 464 45.87 19.47 -59.30
CA GLY A 464 47.35 19.61 -58.92
C GLY A 464 48.59 19.56 -59.92
N THR A 465 49.88 19.55 -59.41
CA THR A 465 51.26 19.84 -60.05
C THR A 465 52.54 19.16 -59.39
N PRO A 466 53.80 19.10 -59.95
CA PRO A 466 54.96 18.21 -59.49
C PRO A 466 55.83 18.51 -58.19
N GLU A 467 56.67 17.54 -57.71
CA GLU A 467 57.07 17.18 -56.27
C GLU A 467 58.44 17.64 -55.65
N VAL A 468 58.57 17.66 -54.28
CA VAL A 468 59.75 18.06 -53.41
C VAL A 468 59.84 17.32 -52.00
N CYS A 469 61.01 17.22 -51.26
CA CYS A 469 61.16 16.52 -49.90
C CYS A 469 60.42 17.32 -48.82
N ASN A 470 59.10 17.25 -48.79
CA ASN A 470 58.25 17.95 -47.82
C ASN A 470 57.10 17.08 -47.31
N GLY A 471 57.07 15.80 -47.72
CA GLY A 471 56.13 14.78 -47.28
C GLY A 471 54.77 14.86 -47.95
N LEU A 472 54.64 15.51 -49.11
CA LEU A 472 53.35 15.79 -49.76
C LEU A 472 53.31 15.25 -51.20
N ASP A 473 52.13 14.79 -51.62
CA ASP A 473 51.81 14.35 -52.99
C ASP A 473 51.22 15.54 -53.76
N GLU A 474 52.02 16.23 -54.58
CA GLU A 474 51.60 17.50 -55.17
C GLU A 474 50.88 17.35 -56.51
N ASP A 475 51.13 16.28 -57.26
CA ASP A 475 50.49 15.96 -58.53
C ASP A 475 49.23 15.08 -58.38
N CYS A 476 48.93 14.67 -57.15
CA CYS A 476 47.69 14.06 -56.68
C CYS A 476 47.48 12.64 -57.29
N ASP A 477 48.54 11.83 -57.32
CA ASP A 477 48.58 10.46 -57.88
C ASP A 477 48.71 9.30 -56.84
N LEU A 478 48.88 9.65 -55.57
CA LEU A 478 48.96 8.80 -54.36
C LEU A 478 50.33 8.20 -54.02
N GLN A 479 51.43 8.81 -54.49
CA GLN A 479 52.80 8.52 -54.04
C GLN A 479 53.49 9.78 -53.50
N ILE A 480 54.37 9.63 -52.49
CA ILE A 480 54.92 10.75 -51.70
C ILE A 480 56.45 10.79 -51.81
N ASP A 481 56.99 11.96 -52.20
CA ASP A 481 58.40 12.37 -52.17
C ASP A 481 59.41 11.52 -52.96
N GLU A 482 59.07 11.06 -54.16
CA GLU A 482 60.03 10.41 -55.07
C GLU A 482 60.97 11.39 -55.83
N ASP A 483 62.19 10.93 -56.18
CA ASP A 483 63.21 11.61 -57.03
C ASP A 483 63.93 12.90 -56.48
N LEU A 484 64.47 12.91 -55.23
CA LEU A 484 65.04 14.09 -54.50
C LEU A 484 66.59 14.21 -54.34
N THR A 485 67.18 15.43 -54.13
CA THR A 485 68.67 15.68 -54.04
C THR A 485 69.21 16.59 -52.87
N GLY A 486 69.96 16.05 -51.82
CA GLY A 486 71.00 16.76 -50.98
C GLY A 486 71.13 16.78 -49.39
N TYR A 487 71.36 15.68 -48.58
CA TYR A 487 71.28 15.66 -47.06
C TYR A 487 72.50 15.12 -46.17
N GLY A 488 72.75 15.60 -44.88
CA GLY A 488 73.53 15.00 -43.69
C GLY A 488 74.59 15.79 -42.78
N GLY A 489 74.28 16.50 -41.63
CA GLY A 489 75.25 17.24 -40.72
C GLY A 489 74.80 17.63 -39.25
N ASP A 490 75.64 18.24 -38.37
CA ASP A 490 75.33 18.60 -36.92
C ASP A 490 74.31 19.75 -36.73
N CYS A 491 73.45 19.72 -35.70
CA CYS A 491 72.37 20.72 -35.53
C CYS A 491 71.96 21.05 -34.07
N ILE A 492 71.46 22.28 -33.86
CA ILE A 492 70.78 22.76 -32.64
C ILE A 492 69.44 23.35 -33.14
N PRO A 493 68.30 23.03 -32.53
CA PRO A 493 67.01 23.60 -32.95
C PRO A 493 67.05 25.13 -32.89
N THR A 494 66.61 25.80 -33.96
CA THR A 494 66.68 27.26 -34.08
C THR A 494 65.57 27.95 -33.29
N GLY A 495 65.93 28.88 -32.41
CA GLY A 495 64.98 29.81 -31.74
C GLY A 495 65.17 30.00 -30.23
N ILE A 496 66.23 29.45 -29.64
CA ILE A 496 66.29 29.14 -28.21
C ILE A 496 67.65 29.61 -27.63
N ASP A 497 67.63 30.38 -26.53
CA ASP A 497 68.80 31.01 -25.87
C ASP A 497 69.63 29.93 -25.11
N PRO A 498 70.94 30.12 -24.82
CA PRO A 498 71.79 29.06 -24.30
C PRO A 498 71.50 28.81 -22.81
N TYR A 499 70.72 27.78 -22.53
CA TYR A 499 70.48 27.32 -21.16
C TYR A 499 71.68 26.55 -20.60
N THR A 500 71.79 26.53 -19.28
CA THR A 500 72.69 25.65 -18.53
C THR A 500 71.97 24.37 -18.15
N GLU A 501 72.67 23.22 -18.15
CA GLU A 501 72.16 21.92 -17.68
C GLU A 501 71.63 22.00 -16.23
N THR A 502 70.37 22.41 -16.08
CA THR A 502 69.63 22.56 -14.83
C THR A 502 68.31 21.83 -15.05
N GLY A 503 67.81 21.07 -14.07
CA GLY A 503 66.73 20.10 -14.33
C GLY A 503 67.20 18.99 -15.29
N ILE A 504 66.49 18.79 -16.40
CA ILE A 504 66.60 17.59 -17.26
C ILE A 504 67.18 17.78 -18.71
N CYS A 505 67.64 18.98 -19.13
CA CYS A 505 67.92 19.42 -20.55
C CYS A 505 69.37 19.13 -21.22
N ARG A 506 69.55 18.85 -22.59
CA ARG A 506 70.81 18.59 -23.47
C ARG A 506 70.75 18.73 -25.10
N PHE A 507 71.81 18.56 -25.99
CA PHE A 507 71.89 18.85 -27.52
C PHE A 507 72.03 17.65 -28.61
N GLY A 508 71.84 17.81 -30.00
CA GLY A 508 71.66 16.75 -31.12
C GLY A 508 72.26 16.84 -32.64
N HIS A 509 71.81 16.05 -33.70
CA HIS A 509 72.33 15.88 -35.17
C HIS A 509 71.30 15.52 -36.37
N LEU A 510 71.49 15.87 -37.70
CA LEU A 510 70.45 16.02 -38.82
C LEU A 510 70.25 14.94 -39.98
N GLU A 511 69.00 14.53 -40.36
CA GLU A 511 68.54 13.58 -41.47
C GLU A 511 67.16 13.91 -42.19
N CYS A 512 66.82 13.51 -43.48
CA CYS A 512 65.42 13.59 -44.07
C CYS A 512 64.68 12.27 -43.74
N VAL A 513 63.66 12.30 -42.87
CA VAL A 513 62.77 11.17 -42.57
C VAL A 513 61.33 11.67 -42.55
N GLY A 514 60.48 11.14 -43.45
CA GLY A 514 59.07 11.52 -43.51
C GLY A 514 58.80 12.97 -43.98
N GLY A 515 59.67 13.53 -44.84
CA GLY A 515 59.46 14.85 -45.46
C GLY A 515 60.02 16.05 -44.70
N VAL A 516 60.82 15.90 -43.64
CA VAL A 516 61.41 17.03 -42.88
C VAL A 516 62.88 16.77 -42.52
N ASP A 517 63.69 17.83 -42.53
CA ASP A 517 65.02 17.88 -41.91
C ASP A 517 64.92 17.61 -40.38
N ASP A 518 65.28 16.41 -39.91
CA ASP A 518 65.14 15.90 -38.54
C ASP A 518 66.46 15.93 -37.75
N CYS A 519 66.49 16.59 -36.57
CA CYS A 519 67.66 16.78 -35.70
C CYS A 519 67.56 15.94 -34.40
N ARG A 520 68.23 14.79 -34.32
CA ARG A 520 68.04 13.79 -33.24
C ARG A 520 68.95 13.97 -32.02
N ASP A 521 68.43 13.57 -30.84
CA ASP A 521 69.05 13.43 -29.50
C ASP A 521 69.19 14.67 -28.56
N ALA A 522 68.54 15.80 -28.87
CA ALA A 522 68.43 16.96 -27.96
C ALA A 522 67.25 16.81 -26.94
N ILE A 523 67.42 17.28 -25.69
CA ILE A 523 66.35 17.41 -24.68
C ILE A 523 66.23 18.89 -24.31
N THR A 524 65.14 19.55 -24.71
CA THR A 524 64.93 20.99 -24.54
C THR A 524 64.00 21.30 -23.37
N PRO A 525 64.00 22.53 -22.82
CA PRO A 525 63.01 22.91 -21.82
C PRO A 525 61.60 22.80 -22.41
N GLU A 526 60.70 22.13 -21.72
CA GLU A 526 59.30 22.01 -22.09
C GLU A 526 58.45 22.77 -21.08
N PRO A 527 57.34 23.42 -21.47
CA PRO A 527 56.48 24.14 -20.52
C PRO A 527 56.03 23.22 -19.39
N GLU A 528 55.92 23.73 -18.16
CA GLU A 528 55.41 22.97 -17.00
C GLU A 528 54.12 22.21 -17.35
N ILE A 529 54.08 20.91 -17.03
CA ILE A 529 52.89 20.07 -17.22
C ILE A 529 52.42 19.55 -15.86
N SER A 530 51.45 20.29 -15.32
CA SER A 530 50.44 19.87 -14.34
C SER A 530 50.96 19.34 -12.99
N CYS A 531 51.13 20.25 -12.01
CA CYS A 531 51.04 20.02 -10.56
C CYS A 531 51.65 18.69 -10.04
N ASN A 532 52.88 18.34 -10.46
CA ASN A 532 53.53 17.06 -10.21
C ASN A 532 54.82 17.15 -9.34
N GLY A 533 55.33 18.37 -9.07
CA GLY A 533 56.49 18.66 -8.23
C GLY A 533 57.87 18.50 -8.89
N ILE A 534 57.97 18.64 -10.22
CA ILE A 534 59.21 18.57 -11.02
C ILE A 534 59.38 19.89 -11.82
N ASP A 535 60.62 20.26 -12.18
CA ASP A 535 60.98 21.47 -12.93
C ASP A 535 61.33 21.09 -14.38
N GLU A 536 60.30 20.92 -15.22
CA GLU A 536 60.42 20.51 -16.62
C GLU A 536 60.77 21.65 -17.60
N ASP A 537 60.50 22.90 -17.21
CA ASP A 537 60.83 24.09 -18.02
C ASP A 537 62.21 24.68 -17.69
N CYS A 538 62.95 24.00 -16.80
CA CYS A 538 64.35 24.23 -16.50
C CYS A 538 64.58 25.67 -15.93
N ASP A 539 63.60 26.26 -15.24
CA ASP A 539 63.60 27.66 -14.75
C ASP A 539 63.97 27.81 -13.25
N GLY A 540 63.91 26.72 -12.48
CA GLY A 540 64.31 26.63 -11.08
C GLY A 540 63.20 26.73 -10.04
N MET A 541 61.92 26.70 -10.43
CA MET A 541 60.74 26.53 -9.55
C MET A 541 59.90 25.31 -9.99
N ASP A 542 59.03 24.80 -9.11
CA ASP A 542 58.48 23.45 -9.21
C ASP A 542 56.94 23.32 -9.42
N ASP A 543 56.19 24.34 -9.96
CA ASP A 543 54.84 24.21 -10.61
C ASP A 543 53.88 25.44 -10.48
N GLN A 544 53.20 25.89 -11.57
CA GLN A 544 52.13 26.93 -11.47
C GLN A 544 50.84 26.85 -12.34
N THR A 545 50.48 25.77 -13.09
CA THR A 545 49.23 25.84 -13.91
C THR A 545 48.40 24.55 -14.04
N CYS A 546 47.07 24.68 -13.88
CA CYS A 546 46.05 23.65 -14.14
C CYS A 546 45.05 24.09 -15.24
N PRO A 547 44.49 23.17 -16.06
CA PRO A 547 43.53 23.50 -17.13
C PRO A 547 42.12 23.86 -16.62
N ASP A 548 41.34 24.55 -17.45
CA ASP A 548 39.88 24.75 -17.31
C ASP A 548 39.36 25.28 -15.96
N GLY A 549 40.00 26.34 -15.45
CA GLY A 549 39.53 27.02 -14.24
C GLY A 549 39.69 26.21 -12.94
N GLN A 550 40.39 25.07 -13.00
CA GLN A 550 40.75 24.24 -11.86
C GLN A 550 41.89 24.86 -11.04
N GLY A 551 41.90 24.63 -9.74
CA GLY A 551 42.98 25.05 -8.84
C GLY A 551 44.00 23.93 -8.61
N CYS A 552 45.29 24.28 -8.50
CA CYS A 552 46.35 23.38 -8.00
C CYS A 552 46.19 23.24 -6.48
N VAL A 553 45.75 22.07 -6.01
CA VAL A 553 45.60 21.78 -4.57
C VAL A 553 46.24 20.43 -4.27
N GLU A 554 47.27 20.43 -3.41
CA GLU A 554 48.02 19.23 -2.99
C GLU A 554 48.58 18.37 -4.14
N ASN A 555 49.25 19.00 -5.11
CA ASN A 555 49.89 18.33 -6.25
C ASN A 555 48.89 17.57 -7.15
N GLY A 556 47.72 18.17 -7.35
CA GLY A 556 46.71 17.71 -8.30
C GLY A 556 45.75 18.84 -8.69
N CYS A 557 45.23 18.79 -9.91
CA CYS A 557 44.22 19.75 -10.38
C CYS A 557 42.83 19.36 -9.89
N ARG A 558 42.10 20.31 -9.28
CA ARG A 558 40.79 20.08 -8.66
C ARG A 558 39.72 21.03 -9.22
N ASN A 559 38.51 20.49 -9.45
CA ASN A 559 37.35 21.25 -9.93
C ASN A 559 36.79 22.20 -8.85
N PRO A 560 36.42 23.44 -9.20
CA PRO A 560 35.76 24.35 -8.26
C PRO A 560 34.33 23.89 -7.94
N CYS A 561 33.81 24.24 -6.76
CA CYS A 561 32.49 23.82 -6.29
C CYS A 561 31.80 24.89 -5.41
N ALA A 562 30.46 24.83 -5.26
CA ALA A 562 29.63 25.82 -4.56
C ALA A 562 28.71 25.19 -3.48
N PRO A 563 28.17 25.94 -2.49
CA PRO A 563 27.44 25.39 -1.35
C PRO A 563 25.95 25.21 -1.71
N GLY A 564 25.41 24.02 -1.46
CA GLY A 564 24.00 23.70 -1.70
C GLY A 564 23.68 23.22 -3.12
N GLU A 565 24.69 23.10 -3.98
CA GLU A 565 24.64 22.38 -5.27
C GLU A 565 25.32 21.01 -5.06
N PHE A 566 24.59 19.91 -5.22
CA PHE A 566 25.07 18.53 -4.99
C PHE A 566 25.28 17.82 -6.35
N PRO A 567 26.31 16.96 -6.59
CA PRO A 567 27.58 16.77 -5.87
C PRO A 567 28.85 16.81 -6.76
N CYS A 568 30.00 16.97 -6.11
CA CYS A 568 31.29 16.51 -6.65
C CYS A 568 31.23 14.98 -6.98
N PRO A 569 32.10 14.45 -7.84
CA PRO A 569 32.11 13.02 -8.18
C PRO A 569 32.15 12.12 -6.92
N PHE A 570 31.56 10.92 -7.00
CA PHE A 570 31.45 9.98 -5.87
C PHE A 570 32.80 9.80 -5.16
N GLY A 571 32.84 10.03 -3.84
CA GLY A 571 34.06 10.01 -3.02
C GLY A 571 34.75 11.38 -2.84
N PHE A 572 34.16 12.48 -3.30
CA PHE A 572 34.68 13.84 -3.15
C PHE A 572 33.61 14.77 -2.56
N PHE A 573 34.01 15.74 -1.74
CA PHE A 573 33.14 16.78 -1.18
C PHE A 573 33.70 18.17 -1.46
N CYS A 574 32.85 19.19 -1.35
CA CYS A 574 33.24 20.56 -1.63
C CYS A 574 33.84 21.23 -0.38
N ASP A 575 35.13 21.51 -0.39
CA ASP A 575 35.86 22.10 0.74
C ASP A 575 36.23 23.58 0.52
N ASP A 576 36.10 24.39 1.57
CA ASP A 576 36.29 25.85 1.56
C ASP A 576 37.68 26.25 2.01
N GLN A 577 38.58 26.33 1.03
CA GLN A 577 39.99 26.71 1.22
C GLN A 577 40.18 28.25 1.26
N GLY A 578 39.09 29.04 1.33
CA GLY A 578 39.13 30.48 1.51
C GLY A 578 38.12 31.24 0.64
N PRO A 579 37.96 32.57 0.85
CA PRO A 579 36.85 33.33 0.29
C PRO A 579 36.89 33.34 -1.25
N GLY A 580 36.03 32.51 -1.86
CA GLY A 580 35.85 32.41 -3.31
C GLY A 580 36.61 31.27 -3.98
N ASN A 581 37.36 30.45 -3.24
CA ASN A 581 38.12 29.31 -3.78
C ASN A 581 37.72 28.03 -3.04
N ARG A 582 36.63 27.42 -3.51
CA ARG A 582 36.14 26.10 -3.06
C ARG A 582 36.39 25.09 -4.14
N PHE A 583 36.97 23.95 -3.79
CA PHE A 583 37.31 22.90 -4.75
C PHE A 583 36.88 21.53 -4.23
N CYS A 584 36.52 20.64 -5.16
CA CYS A 584 36.20 19.25 -4.86
C CYS A 584 37.47 18.54 -4.41
N VAL A 585 37.55 18.22 -3.12
CA VAL A 585 38.64 17.43 -2.54
C VAL A 585 38.10 16.05 -2.16
N PRO A 586 38.96 15.02 -2.08
CA PRO A 586 38.53 13.70 -1.62
C PRO A 586 37.76 13.84 -0.30
N ASP A 587 36.58 13.22 -0.22
CA ASP A 587 35.80 13.20 1.01
C ASP A 587 36.58 12.34 2.01
N PRO A 588 37.11 12.92 3.11
CA PRO A 588 37.87 12.16 4.08
C PRO A 588 37.01 11.04 4.70
N CYS A 589 35.68 11.17 4.63
CA CYS A 589 34.73 10.16 5.06
C CYS A 589 34.39 9.10 3.98
N ALA A 590 34.83 9.25 2.72
CA ALA A 590 34.51 8.32 1.63
C ALA A 590 34.97 6.88 1.91
N GLU A 591 36.07 6.73 2.64
CA GLU A 591 36.63 5.42 3.02
C GLU A 591 36.40 5.08 4.50
N ILE A 592 35.80 5.99 5.29
CA ILE A 592 35.54 5.78 6.72
C ILE A 592 34.19 5.09 6.87
N GLN A 593 34.25 3.81 7.22
CA GLN A 593 33.08 3.00 7.53
C GLN A 593 32.72 3.19 9.01
N CYS A 594 31.70 4.00 9.28
CA CYS A 594 31.17 4.15 10.62
C CYS A 594 30.31 2.95 11.02
N GLN A 595 30.34 2.63 12.31
CA GLN A 595 29.43 1.61 12.86
C GLN A 595 27.98 2.11 12.75
N PRO A 596 26.98 1.22 12.64
CA PRO A 596 25.57 1.59 12.70
C PRO A 596 25.32 2.51 13.90
N GLY A 597 24.68 3.65 13.65
CA GLY A 597 24.41 4.67 14.67
C GLY A 597 25.35 5.86 14.68
N PHE A 598 26.38 5.86 13.84
CA PHE A 598 27.34 6.95 13.73
C PHE A 598 27.41 7.45 12.29
N TYR A 599 27.52 8.76 12.12
CA TYR A 599 27.85 9.37 10.84
C TYR A 599 29.29 9.85 10.87
N CYS A 600 29.96 9.90 9.72
CA CYS A 600 31.31 10.44 9.66
C CYS A 600 31.24 11.98 9.61
N ASP A 601 31.82 12.63 10.60
CA ASP A 601 31.97 14.08 10.64
C ASP A 601 33.18 14.48 9.80
N ARG A 602 32.92 15.28 8.77
CA ARG A 602 33.90 15.65 7.74
C ARG A 602 35.02 16.56 8.23
N ASP A 603 34.79 17.32 9.30
CA ASP A 603 35.77 18.27 9.84
C ASP A 603 36.78 17.57 10.77
N THR A 604 36.33 16.53 11.45
CA THR A 604 37.13 15.79 12.43
C THR A 604 37.64 14.46 11.90
N GLU A 605 37.12 14.00 10.76
CA GLU A 605 37.41 12.69 10.15
C GLU A 605 37.15 11.54 11.12
N THR A 606 36.16 11.72 12.01
CA THR A 606 35.80 10.73 13.01
C THR A 606 34.32 10.42 12.95
N CYS A 607 33.97 9.18 13.29
CA CYS A 607 32.57 8.78 13.42
C CYS A 607 31.97 9.45 14.65
N VAL A 608 31.05 10.37 14.41
CA VAL A 608 30.26 11.07 15.42
C VAL A 608 28.92 10.36 15.57
N ASP A 609 28.50 10.22 16.82
CA ASP A 609 27.27 9.53 17.17
C ASP A 609 26.07 10.32 16.63
N LEU A 610 25.16 9.66 15.90
CA LEU A 610 23.91 10.27 15.43
C LEU A 610 23.05 10.75 16.61
N CYS A 611 23.33 10.26 17.82
CA CYS A 611 22.67 10.65 19.05
C CYS A 611 23.33 11.83 19.78
N ASP A 612 24.44 12.36 19.27
CA ASP A 612 25.08 13.53 19.88
C ASP A 612 24.22 14.79 19.66
N GLY A 613 23.71 15.36 20.74
CA GLY A 613 22.79 16.51 20.72
C GLY A 613 21.30 16.17 20.64
N VAL A 614 20.93 14.89 20.51
CA VAL A 614 19.53 14.44 20.55
C VAL A 614 19.05 14.38 22.01
N ASN A 615 18.11 15.25 22.38
CA ASN A 615 17.49 15.22 23.70
C ASN A 615 16.22 14.35 23.66
N CYS A 616 16.37 13.07 23.98
CA CYS A 616 15.25 12.15 24.04
C CYS A 616 14.36 12.36 25.27
N PRO A 617 13.03 12.21 25.14
CA PRO A 617 12.11 12.17 26.27
C PRO A 617 12.52 11.11 27.30
N THR A 618 12.25 11.39 28.57
CA THR A 618 12.49 10.44 29.67
C THR A 618 11.87 9.08 29.35
N GLY A 619 12.66 8.00 29.37
CA GLY A 619 12.20 6.64 29.04
C GLY A 619 12.64 6.13 27.65
N THR A 620 13.12 7.00 26.77
CA THR A 620 13.64 6.61 25.45
C THR A 620 15.16 6.75 25.39
N THR A 621 15.80 5.87 24.62
CA THR A 621 17.23 5.92 24.34
C THR A 621 17.41 6.25 22.88
N CYS A 622 18.28 7.22 22.59
CA CYS A 622 18.63 7.47 21.21
C CYS A 622 19.44 6.28 20.66
N THR A 623 18.95 5.69 19.58
CA THR A 623 19.67 4.69 18.78
C THR A 623 19.50 5.08 17.32
N ASN A 624 20.61 5.14 16.57
CA ASN A 624 20.61 5.55 15.15
C ASN A 624 19.98 6.93 14.87
N GLY A 625 20.06 7.87 15.82
CA GLY A 625 19.48 9.22 15.66
C GLY A 625 17.97 9.31 15.93
N LEU A 626 17.33 8.20 16.31
CA LEU A 626 15.92 8.15 16.69
C LEU A 626 15.79 7.83 18.18
N CYS A 627 14.86 8.50 18.87
CA CYS A 627 14.51 8.16 20.24
C CYS A 627 13.62 6.92 20.23
N GLN A 628 14.20 5.78 20.61
CA GLN A 628 13.52 4.48 20.64
C GLN A 628 13.35 4.02 22.09
N ASP A 629 12.26 3.33 22.38
CA ASP A 629 12.02 2.73 23.69
C ASP A 629 12.41 1.25 23.70
N CYS A 630 12.08 0.55 24.78
CA CYS A 630 12.47 -0.84 24.95
C CYS A 630 11.74 -1.84 24.02
N PHE A 631 10.67 -1.46 23.31
CA PHE A 631 10.03 -2.38 22.36
C PHE A 631 10.89 -2.55 21.10
N ALA A 632 11.65 -1.52 20.72
CA ALA A 632 12.60 -1.60 19.62
C ALA A 632 13.99 -2.10 20.06
N LEU A 633 14.42 -1.76 21.29
CA LEU A 633 15.80 -2.00 21.75
C LEU A 633 15.97 -3.23 22.66
N GLY A 634 14.87 -3.74 23.22
CA GLY A 634 14.88 -4.74 24.27
C GLY A 634 15.30 -4.19 25.64
N CYS A 635 15.18 -5.01 26.68
CA CYS A 635 15.60 -4.69 28.04
C CYS A 635 16.84 -5.49 28.47
N ALA A 636 17.48 -5.08 29.58
CA ALA A 636 18.61 -5.82 30.12
C ALA A 636 18.17 -7.22 30.61
N THR A 637 19.12 -8.13 30.78
CA THR A 637 18.84 -9.47 31.30
C THR A 637 18.15 -9.40 32.67
N GLY A 638 16.94 -9.96 32.76
CA GLY A 638 16.10 -9.93 33.96
C GLY A 638 15.14 -8.75 34.06
N GLU A 639 14.92 -8.05 32.95
CA GLU A 639 13.91 -7.00 32.80
C GLU A 639 13.02 -7.32 31.60
N VAL A 640 11.76 -6.88 31.66
CA VAL A 640 10.78 -6.98 30.58
C VAL A 640 10.31 -5.59 30.19
N CYS A 641 10.10 -5.37 28.89
CA CYS A 641 9.58 -4.12 28.37
C CYS A 641 8.06 -4.10 28.54
N VAL A 642 7.55 -3.15 29.30
CA VAL A 642 6.10 -2.94 29.48
C VAL A 642 5.71 -1.54 29.06
N ARG A 643 4.46 -1.37 28.64
CA ARG A 643 3.96 -0.06 28.21
C ARG A 643 3.65 0.82 29.41
N ASN A 644 4.19 2.03 29.42
CA ASN A 644 3.87 3.02 30.45
C ASN A 644 2.58 3.78 30.06
N THR A 645 1.51 3.56 30.81
CA THR A 645 0.17 4.15 30.56
C THR A 645 0.09 5.67 30.78
N GLN A 646 1.16 6.32 31.24
CA GLN A 646 1.22 7.77 31.44
C GLN A 646 1.98 8.49 30.33
N THR A 647 2.88 7.79 29.64
CA THR A 647 3.75 8.36 28.61
C THR A 647 3.61 7.69 27.25
N ASP A 648 2.86 6.59 27.15
CA ASP A 648 2.67 5.76 25.95
C ASP A 648 3.98 5.23 25.33
N LEU A 649 5.01 5.08 26.17
CA LEU A 649 6.35 4.62 25.78
C LEU A 649 6.68 3.32 26.53
N GLY A 650 7.51 2.47 25.94
CA GLY A 650 8.07 1.29 26.58
C GLY A 650 9.01 1.65 27.74
N GLU A 651 8.80 1.05 28.90
CA GLU A 651 9.65 1.16 30.07
C GLU A 651 10.13 -0.23 30.52
N CYS A 652 11.45 -0.40 30.69
CA CYS A 652 11.99 -1.64 31.24
C CYS A 652 11.67 -1.73 32.72
N GLN A 653 10.90 -2.74 33.09
CA GLN A 653 10.64 -3.08 34.48
C GLN A 653 11.35 -4.38 34.87
N PRO A 654 11.82 -4.50 36.12
CA PRO A 654 12.37 -5.76 36.61
C PRO A 654 11.36 -6.88 36.39
N ASP A 655 11.78 -7.93 35.69
CA ASP A 655 11.00 -9.15 35.58
C ASP A 655 11.05 -9.83 36.95
N LEU A 656 9.94 -9.74 37.69
CA LEU A 656 9.84 -10.28 39.04
C LEU A 656 9.92 -11.82 39.05
N CYS A 657 9.71 -12.46 37.90
CA CYS A 657 9.81 -13.90 37.71
C CYS A 657 11.19 -14.35 37.22
N PHE A 658 12.09 -13.42 36.88
CA PHE A 658 13.46 -13.74 36.52
C PHE A 658 14.19 -14.44 37.69
N GLU A 659 14.76 -15.62 37.42
CA GLU A 659 15.39 -16.53 38.40
C GLU A 659 14.46 -17.11 39.49
N VAL A 660 13.15 -16.89 39.42
CA VAL A 660 12.19 -17.54 40.31
C VAL A 660 11.96 -18.97 39.86
N THR A 661 12.29 -19.94 40.71
CA THR A 661 12.02 -21.37 40.45
C THR A 661 10.85 -21.84 41.32
N CYS A 662 9.68 -22.00 40.72
CA CYS A 662 8.49 -22.51 41.41
C CYS A 662 8.49 -24.04 41.52
N ALA A 663 7.72 -24.57 42.48
CA ALA A 663 7.63 -26.01 42.66
C ALA A 663 6.88 -26.67 41.49
N PRO A 664 7.03 -27.98 41.26
CA PRO A 664 6.24 -28.67 40.24
C PRO A 664 4.73 -28.47 40.46
N GLY A 665 4.03 -27.95 39.46
CA GLY A 665 2.60 -27.63 39.56
C GLY A 665 2.30 -26.19 40.02
N GLU A 666 3.30 -25.32 40.02
CA GLU A 666 3.19 -23.87 40.24
C GLU A 666 3.78 -23.10 39.04
N PHE A 667 3.34 -21.86 38.84
CA PHE A 667 3.91 -20.92 37.87
C PHE A 667 4.24 -19.59 38.56
N CYS A 668 5.08 -18.76 37.95
CA CYS A 668 5.40 -17.46 38.53
C CYS A 668 4.48 -16.37 37.96
N SER A 669 3.91 -15.57 38.85
CA SER A 669 3.15 -14.37 38.52
C SER A 669 3.50 -13.30 39.55
N ASP A 670 3.91 -12.11 39.08
CA ASP A 670 4.35 -10.98 39.91
C ASP A 670 5.42 -11.35 40.97
N GLY A 671 6.31 -12.29 40.62
CA GLY A 671 7.38 -12.79 41.50
C GLY A 671 6.92 -13.71 42.64
N ALA A 672 5.64 -14.11 42.65
CA ALA A 672 5.10 -15.11 43.56
C ALA A 672 4.82 -16.41 42.80
N CYS A 673 5.11 -17.55 43.45
CA CYS A 673 4.71 -18.85 42.91
C CYS A 673 3.24 -19.12 43.21
N VAL A 674 2.44 -19.21 42.15
CA VAL A 674 1.00 -19.45 42.19
C VAL A 674 0.74 -20.92 41.79
N PRO A 675 -0.12 -21.66 42.51
CA PRO A 675 -0.47 -23.03 42.16
C PRO A 675 -1.23 -23.12 40.82
N LEU A 676 -0.67 -23.86 39.87
CA LEU A 676 -1.31 -24.27 38.61
C LEU A 676 -2.18 -25.53 38.82
N THR A 677 -1.93 -26.25 39.92
CA THR A 677 -2.59 -27.52 40.26
C THR A 677 -3.09 -27.48 41.70
N CYS A 678 -4.26 -28.09 41.90
CA CYS A 678 -4.89 -28.18 43.21
C CYS A 678 -4.48 -29.51 43.85
N ASP A 679 -4.23 -29.53 45.16
CA ASP A 679 -4.07 -30.76 45.94
C ASP A 679 -5.23 -30.89 46.96
N PRO A 680 -6.15 -31.84 46.77
CA PRO A 680 -6.17 -32.89 45.74
C PRO A 680 -6.51 -32.37 44.33
N GLU A 681 -6.07 -33.11 43.30
CA GLU A 681 -6.34 -32.80 41.88
C GLU A 681 -7.84 -32.60 41.63
N CYS A 682 -8.17 -31.62 40.78
CA CYS A 682 -9.55 -31.31 40.47
C CYS A 682 -10.24 -32.47 39.74
N PRO A 683 -11.51 -32.77 40.07
CA PRO A 683 -12.35 -33.68 39.32
C PRO A 683 -12.43 -33.33 37.83
N THR A 684 -12.75 -34.32 37.00
CA THR A 684 -12.91 -34.12 35.55
C THR A 684 -13.99 -33.07 35.26
N GLY A 685 -13.67 -32.06 34.44
CA GLY A 685 -14.56 -30.92 34.18
C GLY A 685 -14.34 -29.72 35.12
N GLN A 686 -13.30 -29.75 35.96
CA GLN A 686 -12.92 -28.66 36.84
C GLN A 686 -11.46 -28.26 36.59
N LEU A 687 -11.19 -26.96 36.56
CA LEU A 687 -9.85 -26.39 36.46
C LEU A 687 -9.42 -25.85 37.83
N CYS A 688 -8.12 -25.91 38.11
CA CYS A 688 -7.58 -25.30 39.30
C CYS A 688 -7.32 -23.80 39.04
N THR A 689 -8.03 -22.94 39.75
CA THR A 689 -7.81 -21.49 39.75
C THR A 689 -7.43 -21.08 41.18
N ASP A 690 -6.24 -20.52 41.38
CA ASP A 690 -5.73 -20.10 42.69
C ASP A 690 -5.76 -21.18 43.79
N GLY A 691 -5.53 -22.44 43.42
CA GLY A 691 -5.56 -23.56 44.37
C GLY A 691 -6.96 -23.99 44.81
N VAL A 692 -8.02 -23.49 44.16
CA VAL A 692 -9.41 -23.94 44.33
C VAL A 692 -9.92 -24.54 43.02
N CYS A 693 -10.59 -25.69 43.09
CA CYS A 693 -11.23 -26.27 41.91
C CYS A 693 -12.49 -25.48 41.57
N ALA A 694 -12.47 -24.83 40.42
CA ALA A 694 -13.64 -24.21 39.79
C ALA A 694 -14.15 -25.13 38.68
N ASP A 695 -15.46 -25.11 38.42
CA ASP A 695 -16.00 -25.74 37.21
C ASP A 695 -15.34 -25.07 36.00
N ASP A 696 -14.94 -25.87 35.01
CA ASP A 696 -14.37 -25.40 33.75
C ASP A 696 -15.44 -25.57 32.66
N PRO A 697 -16.18 -24.51 32.32
CA PRO A 697 -17.22 -24.57 31.29
C PRO A 697 -16.66 -24.96 29.91
N CYS A 698 -15.37 -24.77 29.68
CA CYS A 698 -14.68 -25.10 28.43
C CYS A 698 -14.11 -26.51 28.40
N ALA A 699 -14.20 -27.28 29.49
CA ALA A 699 -13.69 -28.64 29.54
C ALA A 699 -14.45 -29.57 28.57
N GLY A 700 -13.81 -29.93 27.46
CA GLY A 700 -14.38 -30.78 26.42
C GLY A 700 -15.24 -30.05 25.38
N VAL A 701 -15.18 -28.72 25.36
CA VAL A 701 -15.75 -27.88 24.30
C VAL A 701 -14.74 -27.77 23.17
N GLU A 702 -15.10 -28.26 21.98
CA GLU A 702 -14.33 -28.06 20.75
C GLU A 702 -14.98 -26.92 19.97
N CYS A 703 -14.33 -25.74 19.97
CA CYS A 703 -14.77 -24.60 19.16
C CYS A 703 -14.31 -24.74 17.71
N ALA A 704 -15.04 -24.13 16.79
CA ALA A 704 -14.66 -24.10 15.38
C ALA A 704 -13.36 -23.29 15.18
N GLU A 705 -12.72 -23.43 14.03
CA GLU A 705 -11.53 -22.67 13.68
C GLU A 705 -11.80 -21.16 13.74
N GLY A 706 -10.90 -20.39 14.36
CA GLY A 706 -11.10 -18.96 14.66
C GLY A 706 -12.01 -18.64 15.84
N GLN A 707 -12.48 -19.64 16.61
CA GLN A 707 -13.28 -19.43 17.82
C GLN A 707 -12.55 -19.84 19.11
N ILE A 708 -12.73 -19.04 20.15
CA ILE A 708 -12.24 -19.30 21.52
C ILE A 708 -13.41 -19.59 22.45
N CYS A 709 -13.23 -20.53 23.39
CA CYS A 709 -14.23 -20.81 24.42
C CYS A 709 -14.15 -19.77 25.55
N ASP A 710 -15.30 -19.18 25.90
CA ASP A 710 -15.44 -18.29 27.04
C ASP A 710 -15.35 -19.06 28.37
N PRO A 711 -14.37 -18.75 29.23
CA PRO A 711 -14.21 -19.43 30.50
C PRO A 711 -15.33 -19.13 31.51
N ASP A 712 -16.12 -18.08 31.33
CA ASP A 712 -17.20 -17.69 32.25
C ASP A 712 -18.51 -18.45 31.98
N ASP A 713 -18.80 -18.78 30.72
CA ASP A 713 -20.08 -19.43 30.34
C ASP A 713 -19.97 -20.70 29.47
N GLY A 714 -18.78 -21.02 28.96
CA GLY A 714 -18.48 -22.21 28.17
C GLY A 714 -18.97 -22.17 26.73
N ARG A 715 -19.36 -20.99 26.21
CA ARG A 715 -19.75 -20.80 24.81
C ARG A 715 -18.54 -20.44 23.96
N CYS A 716 -18.58 -20.83 22.70
CA CYS A 716 -17.57 -20.42 21.72
C CYS A 716 -17.93 -19.03 21.18
N HIS A 717 -16.96 -18.12 21.23
CA HIS A 717 -17.01 -16.80 20.59
C HIS A 717 -15.96 -16.74 19.50
N GLY A 718 -16.20 -15.93 18.46
CA GLY A 718 -15.14 -15.61 17.52
C GLY A 718 -13.99 -14.91 18.25
N ASP A 719 -12.76 -15.28 17.94
CA ASP A 719 -11.60 -14.54 18.42
C ASP A 719 -11.65 -13.13 17.84
N ARG A 720 -11.92 -12.14 18.71
CA ARG A 720 -12.06 -10.73 18.31
C ARG A 720 -10.73 -10.09 17.90
N CYS A 721 -9.62 -10.83 17.98
CA CYS A 721 -8.28 -10.37 17.64
C CYS A 721 -7.78 -10.81 16.27
N ILE A 722 -8.55 -11.56 15.47
CA ILE A 722 -8.13 -12.09 14.16
C ILE A 722 -7.68 -10.99 13.17
N ASP A 723 -8.16 -9.75 13.33
CA ASP A 723 -7.77 -8.59 12.51
C ASP A 723 -7.31 -7.37 13.34
N VAL A 724 -6.94 -7.57 14.62
CA VAL A 724 -6.52 -6.48 15.52
C VAL A 724 -5.01 -6.44 15.65
N THR A 725 -4.38 -5.35 15.21
CA THR A 725 -2.94 -5.10 15.43
C THR A 725 -2.74 -4.18 16.62
N CYS A 726 -2.24 -4.73 17.73
CA CYS A 726 -1.94 -3.93 18.92
C CYS A 726 -0.54 -3.29 18.87
N PRO A 727 -0.40 -2.05 19.36
CA PRO A 727 0.89 -1.42 19.60
C PRO A 727 1.82 -2.28 20.49
N GLY A 728 3.14 -2.11 20.34
CA GLY A 728 4.12 -2.87 21.12
C GLY A 728 3.89 -2.77 22.65
N GLY A 729 3.86 -3.93 23.31
CA GLY A 729 3.61 -4.05 24.76
C GLY A 729 2.16 -4.14 25.18
N GLU A 730 1.25 -4.17 24.22
CA GLU A 730 -0.16 -4.49 24.43
C GLU A 730 -0.46 -5.85 23.82
N ALA A 731 -1.39 -6.56 24.42
CA ALA A 731 -1.94 -7.79 23.89
C ALA A 731 -3.42 -7.56 23.62
N CYS A 732 -3.89 -8.05 22.47
CA CYS A 732 -5.32 -7.99 22.16
C CYS A 732 -6.05 -9.00 23.05
N ASN A 733 -7.07 -8.53 23.78
CA ASN A 733 -7.93 -9.43 24.53
C ASN A 733 -8.89 -10.14 23.56
N PRO A 734 -8.80 -11.47 23.37
CA PRO A 734 -9.61 -12.21 22.40
C PRO A 734 -11.11 -12.20 22.69
N TYR A 735 -11.49 -11.82 23.92
CA TYR A 735 -12.88 -11.72 24.36
C TYR A 735 -13.47 -10.32 24.16
N THR A 736 -12.68 -9.25 24.12
CA THR A 736 -13.20 -7.88 23.95
C THR A 736 -12.79 -7.24 22.62
N GLY A 737 -11.67 -7.65 22.03
CA GLY A 737 -11.05 -7.03 20.86
C GLY A 737 -10.25 -5.76 21.21
N GLU A 738 -10.15 -5.40 22.49
CA GLU A 738 -9.42 -4.22 22.95
C GLU A 738 -7.93 -4.55 23.17
N CYS A 739 -7.06 -3.61 22.80
CA CYS A 739 -5.63 -3.69 23.11
C CYS A 739 -5.40 -3.24 24.55
N VAL A 740 -4.95 -4.16 25.40
CA VAL A 740 -4.67 -3.89 26.82
C VAL A 740 -3.18 -4.09 27.11
N PRO A 741 -2.58 -3.37 28.07
CA PRO A 741 -1.19 -3.59 28.46
C PRO A 741 -0.94 -5.07 28.76
N ASP A 742 0.03 -5.69 28.10
CA ASP A 742 0.19 -7.14 28.09
C ASP A 742 0.41 -7.70 29.51
N PRO A 743 -0.61 -8.34 30.13
CA PRO A 743 -0.48 -8.90 31.47
C PRO A 743 0.38 -10.17 31.48
N CYS A 744 0.67 -10.76 30.32
CA CYS A 744 1.58 -11.91 30.20
C CYS A 744 3.06 -11.51 30.25
N ALA A 745 3.39 -10.22 30.19
CA ALA A 745 4.77 -9.73 30.24
C ALA A 745 5.50 -10.12 31.54
N GLN A 746 4.79 -10.34 32.65
CA GLN A 746 5.38 -10.71 33.96
C GLN A 746 4.92 -12.09 34.47
N ILE A 747 4.49 -12.98 33.57
CA ILE A 747 4.05 -14.34 33.90
C ILE A 747 4.95 -15.37 33.21
N ASP A 748 5.62 -16.21 34.01
CA ASP A 748 6.46 -17.31 33.49
C ASP A 748 5.73 -18.66 33.65
N CYS A 749 5.31 -19.22 32.52
CA CYS A 749 4.55 -20.46 32.47
C CYS A 749 5.45 -21.70 32.36
N PRO A 750 5.16 -22.79 33.10
CA PRO A 750 5.91 -24.04 32.99
C PRO A 750 5.72 -24.69 31.60
N ALA A 751 6.70 -25.47 31.18
CA ALA A 751 6.68 -26.14 29.87
C ALA A 751 5.38 -26.93 29.62
N GLY A 752 4.72 -26.65 28.51
CA GLY A 752 3.42 -27.22 28.13
C GLY A 752 2.21 -26.34 28.43
N TYR A 753 2.42 -25.18 29.04
CA TYR A 753 1.43 -24.13 29.28
C TYR A 753 1.87 -22.83 28.60
N ALA A 754 0.92 -22.05 28.13
CA ALA A 754 1.08 -20.71 27.58
C ALA A 754 0.31 -19.72 28.45
N CYS A 755 0.79 -18.49 28.55
CA CYS A 755 0.04 -17.42 29.19
C CYS A 755 -1.14 -17.04 28.28
N VAL A 756 -2.34 -16.94 28.85
CA VAL A 756 -3.56 -16.55 28.13
C VAL A 756 -4.26 -15.44 28.89
N LEU A 757 -4.82 -14.47 28.15
CA LEU A 757 -5.70 -13.44 28.67
C LEU A 757 -7.05 -14.03 29.08
N LEU A 758 -7.70 -13.38 30.04
CA LEU A 758 -9.04 -13.68 30.52
C LEU A 758 -10.00 -12.54 30.15
N PRO A 759 -11.33 -12.76 30.18
CA PRO A 759 -12.30 -11.73 29.83
C PRO A 759 -12.23 -10.45 30.68
N ASP A 760 -11.59 -10.50 31.84
CA ASP A 760 -11.42 -9.38 32.79
C ASP A 760 -10.05 -8.67 32.68
N ASP A 761 -9.35 -8.84 31.55
CA ASP A 761 -8.00 -8.33 31.26
C ASP A 761 -6.89 -8.88 32.17
N SER A 762 -7.19 -9.88 33.01
CA SER A 762 -6.17 -10.62 33.75
C SER A 762 -5.56 -11.73 32.90
N ALA A 763 -4.47 -12.36 33.36
CA ALA A 763 -3.85 -13.47 32.65
C ALA A 763 -3.41 -14.62 33.56
N THR A 764 -3.38 -15.82 32.99
CA THR A 764 -3.00 -17.05 33.68
C THR A 764 -2.35 -18.05 32.73
N CYS A 765 -1.60 -19.01 33.26
CA CYS A 765 -1.04 -20.10 32.46
C CYS A 765 -2.07 -21.21 32.19
N ARG A 766 -2.34 -21.54 30.91
CA ARG A 766 -3.20 -22.66 30.49
C ARG A 766 -2.52 -23.48 29.39
N VAL A 767 -2.95 -24.73 29.18
CA VAL A 767 -2.42 -25.54 28.07
C VAL A 767 -2.97 -24.96 26.76
N PRO A 768 -2.13 -24.51 25.81
CA PRO A 768 -2.62 -24.03 24.53
C PRO A 768 -3.30 -25.17 23.77
N PRO A 769 -4.40 -24.93 23.03
CA PRO A 769 -5.00 -25.95 22.17
C PRO A 769 -3.94 -26.45 21.19
N THR A 770 -3.86 -27.78 20.97
CA THR A 770 -2.83 -28.38 20.11
C THR A 770 -2.99 -27.91 18.65
N PRO A 771 -2.03 -27.18 18.06
CA PRO A 771 -2.13 -26.77 16.66
C PRO A 771 -1.85 -27.94 15.71
N PRO A 772 -2.49 -28.01 14.53
CA PRO A 772 -2.11 -28.92 13.46
C PRO A 772 -0.74 -28.52 12.88
N SER A 773 0.15 -29.49 12.68
CA SER A 773 1.48 -29.26 12.09
C SER A 773 1.45 -29.45 10.57
N VAL A 774 1.86 -28.46 9.79
CA VAL A 774 2.04 -28.54 8.33
C VAL A 774 3.52 -28.36 7.95
N THR A 775 3.97 -29.09 6.92
CA THR A 775 5.33 -29.03 6.36
C THR A 775 5.24 -28.51 4.93
N VAL A 776 5.94 -27.41 4.61
CA VAL A 776 5.86 -26.70 3.32
C VAL A 776 6.98 -27.12 2.36
N PHE A 777 6.69 -27.19 1.05
CA PHE A 777 7.68 -27.25 -0.04
C PHE A 777 7.39 -26.13 -1.06
N ALA A 778 8.38 -25.30 -1.39
CA ALA A 778 8.26 -24.25 -2.42
C ALA A 778 9.38 -24.39 -3.48
N GLY A 779 9.01 -24.43 -4.76
CA GLY A 779 9.96 -24.63 -5.87
C GLY A 779 9.75 -23.66 -7.03
N GLY A 780 10.57 -22.61 -7.10
CA GLY A 780 10.76 -21.79 -8.31
C GLY A 780 11.87 -22.36 -9.19
N GLY A 781 11.65 -22.45 -10.50
CA GLY A 781 12.62 -23.03 -11.44
C GLY A 781 12.70 -22.30 -12.77
N GLY A 782 13.93 -21.93 -13.18
CA GLY A 782 14.27 -21.78 -14.60
C GLY A 782 14.09 -23.11 -15.36
N CYS A 783 14.35 -23.16 -16.68
CA CYS A 783 14.12 -24.35 -17.54
C CYS A 783 14.95 -25.63 -17.18
N SER A 784 15.18 -25.95 -15.91
CA SER A 784 15.77 -27.19 -15.46
C SER A 784 14.73 -28.32 -15.54
N THR A 785 14.72 -28.99 -16.68
CA THR A 785 14.12 -30.32 -16.81
C THR A 785 14.89 -31.30 -15.91
N GLY A 786 14.23 -31.77 -14.86
CA GLY A 786 14.82 -32.67 -13.86
C GLY A 786 13.89 -33.79 -13.40
N ARG A 787 13.06 -34.36 -14.28
CA ARG A 787 12.29 -35.57 -13.99
C ARG A 787 12.74 -36.73 -14.88
N ASP A 788 13.84 -37.38 -14.50
CA ASP A 788 14.17 -38.75 -14.92
C ASP A 788 14.65 -39.56 -13.71
N GLY A 789 13.95 -40.68 -13.44
CA GLY A 789 14.04 -41.44 -12.19
C GLY A 789 15.03 -42.62 -12.18
N ALA A 790 15.06 -43.34 -11.04
CA ALA A 790 14.75 -44.77 -10.95
C ALA A 790 15.37 -45.45 -9.71
N GLY A 791 14.53 -46.23 -9.01
CA GLY A 791 14.93 -47.38 -8.18
C GLY A 791 13.97 -47.59 -7.02
N GLY A 792 13.01 -48.52 -7.02
CA GLY A 792 12.63 -49.55 -7.97
C GLY A 792 11.97 -50.69 -7.21
N LEU A 793 10.75 -51.11 -7.58
CA LEU A 793 10.21 -52.42 -7.21
C LEU A 793 9.31 -52.98 -8.34
N VAL A 794 9.89 -53.98 -9.00
CA VAL A 794 9.40 -55.06 -9.87
C VAL A 794 7.87 -55.30 -9.94
N PRO A 795 7.29 -55.50 -11.16
CA PRO A 795 5.92 -55.98 -11.33
C PRO A 795 5.87 -57.51 -11.36
N LEU A 796 4.86 -58.10 -10.71
CA LEU A 796 4.57 -59.53 -10.77
C LEU A 796 3.18 -59.75 -11.38
N LEU A 797 3.18 -60.15 -12.65
CA LEU A 797 2.02 -60.63 -13.41
C LEU A 797 1.68 -62.07 -13.04
N LEU A 798 0.47 -62.30 -12.54
CA LEU A 798 -0.35 -63.54 -12.62
C LEU A 798 -1.82 -63.04 -12.50
N GLY A 799 -2.79 -63.24 -13.39
CA GLY A 799 -3.05 -64.32 -14.33
C GLY A 799 -4.32 -65.08 -13.89
N VAL A 800 -5.34 -65.12 -14.76
CA VAL A 800 -6.54 -66.02 -14.75
C VAL A 800 -7.73 -65.54 -13.88
N GLY A 801 -9.01 -65.55 -14.26
CA GLY A 801 -9.71 -65.96 -15.48
C GLY A 801 -11.25 -65.97 -15.29
N TRP A 802 -11.98 -65.71 -16.38
CA TRP A 802 -13.32 -66.18 -16.78
C TRP A 802 -14.38 -66.70 -15.75
N LEU A 803 -15.61 -66.15 -15.85
CA LEU A 803 -16.91 -66.85 -16.08
C LEU A 803 -18.08 -65.84 -15.95
N VAL A 804 -18.71 -65.41 -17.05
CA VAL A 804 -19.99 -65.92 -17.60
C VAL A 804 -21.02 -66.38 -16.56
N THR A 805 -22.10 -65.61 -16.37
CA THR A 805 -23.48 -66.14 -16.48
C THR A 805 -24.48 -65.11 -16.99
N ARG A 806 -25.15 -65.51 -18.07
CA ARG A 806 -26.38 -64.99 -18.66
C ARG A 806 -27.51 -64.75 -17.62
N ARG A 807 -28.30 -63.71 -17.85
CA ARG A 807 -29.77 -63.82 -17.82
C ARG A 807 -30.39 -63.18 -19.06
N ARG A 808 -31.43 -63.84 -19.54
CA ARG A 808 -32.04 -63.74 -20.87
C ARG A 808 -33.30 -62.88 -20.81
N SER A 809 -33.45 -62.00 -21.81
CA SER A 809 -34.66 -61.69 -22.59
C SER A 809 -36.01 -61.38 -21.92
N ARG A 810 -36.55 -60.20 -22.25
CA ARG A 810 -37.89 -59.85 -22.82
C ARG A 810 -38.11 -58.37 -22.48
N GLY A 811 -38.21 -57.41 -23.39
CA GLY A 811 -38.94 -57.36 -24.65
C GLY A 811 -40.34 -56.78 -24.39
N ALA A 812 -40.54 -55.48 -24.69
CA ALA A 812 -41.77 -54.90 -25.27
C ALA A 812 -41.79 -53.37 -25.15
N ARG A 813 -41.94 -52.75 -26.32
CA ARG A 813 -42.38 -51.37 -26.63
C ARG A 813 -41.43 -50.23 -26.33
#